data_AF-A0A553EIW2-F1
#
_entry.id   AF-A0A553EIW2-F1
#
_cell.length_a   1.000
_cell.length_b   1.000
_cell.length_c   1.000
_cell.angle_alpha   90.00
_cell.angle_beta   90.00
_cell.angle_gamma   90.00
#
_symmetry.space_group_name_H-M   'P 1'
#
loop_
_entity.id
_entity.type
_entity.pdbx_description
1 polymer ?
#
loop_
_entity_poly.entity_id
_entity_poly.type
_entity_poly.pdbx_seq_one_letter_code
_entity_poly.pdbx_strand_id
1 'polypeptide(L)'
;MDKLTKEFKSGEVLKAQDLNSIKDKVNELVEGVNTGSSTTITVDSSLSTTSTNPVQNKVITEELNKKVLKVDGKGLSTNDYTTTEQQKLSGIPGQVYSKKEVDDKILSSSQGFVFSESEIQVGSFQMSGSAGVIDNPIYSQFSVLLELPTSLGTTKEYTISDDPLGCNLYFAIDSFIASTGEALKSEIFVSMYEITKVYVDDNYATKVIVKCKETTPLNLNAYLNVRYIKPYSEKIELDITLSDPVAVDSIDIEFPTLKYDKKMLISLTTDDANASSFCRVWAGVNGRPISNKFYHANHLDAGDIPESIIDTTLEKTLGYTDGCGNERRFTHGVAVWPYCSANGSIMMDTTNPVDLSATNTYRFMTPYLQWRDVKMMLKYGCSIYYHNIGTEKFGNDKDVNNVIAGLKADCERAVERVGRGIKVLARPDGNNVFVTAAIQSPHILMSVAENSPAVDILPFSATKLFKAVGSRFFPSGSGSTTEQDVVKTDFIAEYAKAKEQRKWFHFCCHTATLDWVNLLVWFNDNYGKDGSDDIWFTTIDEYYEYDNIRKNAIVRKSLNGSTLHLSIYLPKGQYFYYPDFTLLLDGITQVGGVVANDKITGLSYVVKDGKLMLNVNADAKLLELAEEFTSKYESTRQKVWENDALYIVAQLKEVLRQSYLDRLNVSPDAVTLNSISINSGSSTTISQNVTITPSYTGAPTHYKIGESSDLSGASLVSYSGGNIQYTLSSGYGEKTIYLKMKNAESESVVRSSVITYEEQSTEIALTGLNIMGLTNNLKVGDSCQLSVSYTPANTTQTGITWDSDDKSVATIDSFGMLHIVGNGTANISATSIYNSSITTIQAVNISSSESSKDVAIISEYAWAEYKQAFLFDETANVYITIANANNTNGFPAGGEPIYSAVTGNELSGWCRMYDSEKISYYDVATLDKWLGASSFNPDLSSMFSIPLSYQYSNKYNGIIYPIIGWKVPNGTYKVSILSSTTQSDHTSTGHIKINKVEQTLPSLSLTNNKTWMEFDNIVVDDGKLAIMMWAEKSKRIGFNAIKIEKIS
;
A
#
# COMPACT_ATOMS: atom_id res chain seq x y z
N MET A 1 -6.40 -57.12 -0.87
CA MET A 1 -5.81 -56.07 -1.73
C MET A 1 -6.34 -56.15 -3.17
N ASP A 2 -6.66 -57.33 -3.71
CA ASP A 2 -7.07 -57.56 -5.11
C ASP A 2 -8.41 -56.93 -5.61
N LYS A 3 -9.04 -56.00 -4.87
CA LYS A 3 -10.31 -55.35 -5.28
C LYS A 3 -10.28 -53.81 -5.25
N LEU A 4 -9.13 -53.18 -5.01
CA LEU A 4 -8.97 -51.72 -5.15
C LEU A 4 -8.54 -51.39 -6.59
N THR A 5 -9.48 -51.49 -7.53
CA THR A 5 -9.28 -51.36 -8.99
C THR A 5 -9.15 -49.91 -9.49
N LYS A 6 -8.73 -48.95 -8.65
CA LYS A 6 -8.62 -47.54 -9.06
C LYS A 6 -7.18 -47.05 -9.04
N GLU A 7 -6.61 -46.85 -10.22
CA GLU A 7 -5.32 -46.19 -10.42
C GLU A 7 -5.49 -44.67 -10.27
N PHE A 8 -4.83 -44.09 -9.27
CA PHE A 8 -4.73 -42.64 -9.09
C PHE A 8 -3.53 -42.07 -9.84
N LYS A 9 -3.74 -41.01 -10.63
CA LYS A 9 -2.69 -40.31 -11.41
C LYS A 9 -2.14 -39.10 -10.65
N SER A 10 -0.94 -38.66 -11.03
CA SER A 10 -0.34 -37.42 -10.52
C SER A 10 -1.26 -36.22 -10.76
N GLY A 11 -1.50 -35.41 -9.73
CA GLY A 11 -2.38 -34.23 -9.77
C GLY A 11 -3.86 -34.48 -9.43
N GLU A 12 -4.28 -35.70 -9.08
CA GLU A 12 -5.67 -35.96 -8.63
C GLU A 12 -5.89 -35.56 -7.15
N VAL A 13 -6.95 -34.78 -6.91
CA VAL A 13 -7.43 -34.45 -5.57
C VAL A 13 -8.32 -35.58 -5.06
N LEU A 14 -7.88 -36.29 -4.00
CA LEU A 14 -8.66 -37.34 -3.36
C LEU A 14 -9.80 -36.74 -2.52
N LYS A 15 -11.02 -37.24 -2.70
CA LYS A 15 -12.18 -36.78 -1.94
C LYS A 15 -12.16 -37.38 -0.53
N ALA A 16 -12.62 -36.63 0.47
CA ALA A 16 -12.68 -37.08 1.87
C ALA A 16 -13.45 -38.42 2.06
N GLN A 17 -14.43 -38.69 1.20
CA GLN A 17 -15.21 -39.94 1.21
C GLN A 17 -14.38 -41.17 0.79
N ASP A 18 -13.41 -41.02 -0.11
CA ASP A 18 -12.50 -42.11 -0.52
C ASP A 18 -11.55 -42.46 0.63
N LEU A 19 -11.09 -41.44 1.39
CA LEU A 19 -10.22 -41.60 2.56
C LEU A 19 -10.95 -42.28 3.73
N ASN A 20 -12.21 -41.91 3.99
CA ASN A 20 -13.03 -42.54 5.01
C ASN A 20 -13.32 -44.01 4.67
N SER A 21 -13.60 -44.34 3.41
CA SER A 21 -13.81 -45.72 2.99
C SER A 21 -12.55 -46.59 3.14
N ILE A 22 -11.35 -46.00 2.99
CA ILE A 22 -10.07 -46.66 3.26
C ILE A 22 -9.84 -46.83 4.77
N LYS A 23 -10.10 -45.78 5.56
CA LYS A 23 -9.95 -45.78 7.02
C LYS A 23 -10.86 -46.82 7.70
N ASP A 24 -12.12 -46.92 7.27
CA ASP A 24 -13.09 -47.87 7.83
C ASP A 24 -12.71 -49.33 7.53
N LYS A 25 -12.15 -49.60 6.34
CA LYS A 25 -11.66 -50.94 5.96
C LYS A 25 -10.33 -51.33 6.58
N VAL A 26 -9.46 -50.35 6.87
CA VAL A 26 -8.25 -50.57 7.67
C VAL A 26 -8.63 -50.92 9.11
N ASN A 27 -9.65 -50.27 9.67
CA ASN A 27 -10.15 -50.61 11.01
C ASN A 27 -10.80 -52.01 11.06
N GLU A 28 -11.58 -52.42 10.03
CA GLU A 28 -12.09 -53.80 9.89
C GLU A 28 -10.96 -54.86 9.84
N LEU A 29 -9.84 -54.53 9.20
CA LEU A 29 -8.66 -55.41 9.11
C LEU A 29 -7.88 -55.49 10.44
N VAL A 30 -7.89 -54.43 11.25
CA VAL A 30 -7.25 -54.40 12.58
C VAL A 30 -8.08 -55.19 13.60
N GLU A 31 -9.41 -55.20 13.48
CA GLU A 31 -10.29 -55.99 14.35
C GLU A 31 -10.31 -57.48 14.00
N GLY A 32 -10.05 -57.85 12.75
CA GLY A 32 -10.03 -59.25 12.27
C GLY A 32 -8.78 -60.08 12.61
N VAL A 33 -7.72 -59.49 13.20
CA VAL A 33 -6.44 -60.16 13.47
C VAL A 33 -6.35 -60.79 14.88
N ASN A 34 -7.42 -60.73 15.68
CA ASN A 34 -7.45 -61.37 16.99
C ASN A 34 -7.77 -62.87 16.91
N THR A 35 -6.76 -63.70 16.62
CA THR A 35 -6.74 -65.08 17.12
C THR A 35 -5.40 -65.42 17.76
N GLY A 36 -5.35 -65.26 19.08
CA GLY A 36 -4.56 -66.14 19.94
C GLY A 36 -3.11 -65.75 20.22
N SER A 37 -2.91 -64.71 21.03
CA SER A 37 -1.85 -64.67 22.05
C SER A 37 -2.09 -63.47 22.96
N SER A 38 -2.17 -63.72 24.26
CA SER A 38 -2.46 -62.76 25.32
C SER A 38 -1.46 -61.59 25.35
N THR A 39 -1.87 -60.41 24.90
CA THR A 39 -1.36 -59.13 25.38
C THR A 39 -2.53 -58.18 25.56
N THR A 40 -3.07 -58.15 26.77
CA THR A 40 -3.98 -57.08 27.20
C THR A 40 -3.18 -55.79 27.17
N ILE A 41 -3.50 -54.87 26.24
CA ILE A 41 -3.07 -53.47 26.38
C ILE A 41 -3.87 -52.91 27.55
N THR A 42 -3.32 -53.01 28.74
CA THR A 42 -3.83 -52.27 29.90
C THR A 42 -3.23 -50.88 29.84
N VAL A 43 -4.04 -49.91 29.42
CA VAL A 43 -3.72 -48.49 29.60
C VAL A 43 -3.79 -48.22 31.10
N ASP A 44 -2.73 -47.62 31.65
CA ASP A 44 -2.68 -47.15 33.04
C ASP A 44 -3.88 -46.23 33.30
N SER A 45 -4.70 -46.58 34.30
CA SER A 45 -5.92 -45.84 34.66
C SER A 45 -5.66 -44.50 35.36
N SER A 46 -4.40 -44.12 35.56
CA SER A 46 -3.99 -42.76 35.93
C SER A 46 -3.76 -41.82 34.73
N LEU A 47 -3.85 -42.32 33.50
CA LEU A 47 -3.80 -41.53 32.28
C LEU A 47 -5.22 -41.08 31.90
N SER A 48 -5.52 -39.79 32.10
CA SER A 48 -6.85 -39.22 31.89
C SER A 48 -7.28 -39.30 30.43
N THR A 49 -8.57 -39.54 30.25
CA THR A 49 -9.26 -39.91 29.01
C THR A 49 -9.39 -38.79 27.95
N THR A 50 -8.47 -37.82 27.89
CA THR A 50 -8.60 -36.67 26.97
C THR A 50 -7.31 -36.16 26.29
N SER A 51 -6.17 -36.87 26.28
CA SER A 51 -4.97 -36.38 25.55
C SER A 51 -4.08 -37.49 24.97
N THR A 52 -3.62 -37.31 23.73
CA THR A 52 -2.77 -38.25 22.96
C THR A 52 -1.28 -37.87 22.86
N ASN A 53 -0.72 -37.06 23.78
CA ASN A 53 0.75 -37.02 23.92
C ASN A 53 1.26 -36.66 25.34
N PRO A 54 1.33 -37.62 26.29
CA PRO A 54 1.87 -37.40 27.63
C PRO A 54 3.41 -37.59 27.74
N VAL A 55 4.10 -38.01 26.68
CA VAL A 55 5.52 -38.41 26.78
C VAL A 55 6.48 -37.21 26.71
N GLN A 56 6.19 -36.19 25.89
CA GLN A 56 7.13 -35.08 25.69
C GLN A 56 7.24 -34.13 26.89
N ASN A 57 6.13 -33.77 27.54
CA ASN A 57 6.17 -32.79 28.63
C ASN A 57 6.75 -33.35 29.94
N LYS A 58 6.58 -34.65 30.22
CA LYS A 58 7.18 -35.28 31.41
C LYS A 58 8.67 -35.54 31.21
N VAL A 59 9.10 -36.01 30.03
CA VAL A 59 10.52 -36.28 29.74
C VAL A 59 11.34 -34.99 29.67
N ILE A 60 10.84 -33.92 29.05
CA ILE A 60 11.54 -32.63 28.97
C ILE A 60 11.65 -31.99 30.35
N THR A 61 10.58 -32.01 31.16
CA THR A 61 10.59 -31.42 32.51
C THR A 61 11.43 -32.25 33.50
N GLU A 62 11.41 -33.58 33.40
CA GLU A 62 12.25 -34.45 34.25
C GLU A 62 13.73 -34.43 33.83
N GLU A 63 14.06 -34.28 32.55
CA GLU A 63 15.46 -34.09 32.11
C GLU A 63 16.00 -32.68 32.37
N LEU A 64 15.16 -31.63 32.30
CA LEU A 64 15.54 -30.29 32.75
C LEU A 64 15.84 -30.28 34.27
N ASN A 65 15.04 -30.98 35.06
CA ASN A 65 15.22 -31.08 36.52
C ASN A 65 16.39 -32.00 36.93
N LYS A 66 16.94 -32.80 36.02
CA LYS A 66 18.14 -33.64 36.25
C LYS A 66 19.46 -32.95 35.92
N LYS A 67 19.46 -31.80 35.24
CA LYS A 67 20.68 -31.03 35.01
C LYS A 67 21.13 -30.35 36.31
N VAL A 68 22.18 -30.91 36.91
CA VAL A 68 22.79 -30.42 38.15
C VAL A 68 23.36 -29.01 37.95
N LEU A 69 22.92 -28.10 38.82
CA LEU A 69 23.48 -26.78 39.06
C LEU A 69 24.98 -26.87 39.38
N LYS A 70 25.79 -26.13 38.61
CA LYS A 70 27.17 -25.72 38.93
C LYS A 70 28.08 -26.83 39.50
N VAL A 71 28.98 -27.35 38.65
CA VAL A 71 30.17 -28.06 39.16
C VAL A 71 31.26 -27.01 39.42
N ASP A 72 31.58 -26.76 40.70
CA ASP A 72 32.71 -25.89 41.05
C ASP A 72 34.00 -26.44 40.45
N GLY A 73 34.70 -25.61 39.67
CA GLY A 73 36.00 -25.94 39.07
C GLY A 73 35.99 -26.39 37.61
N LYS A 74 34.85 -26.34 36.91
CA LYS A 74 34.83 -26.45 35.44
C LYS A 74 34.21 -25.18 34.84
N GLY A 75 34.97 -24.51 33.98
CA GLY A 75 34.47 -23.37 33.20
C GLY A 75 33.19 -23.74 32.45
N LEU A 76 32.33 -22.73 32.25
CA LEU A 76 31.01 -22.81 31.64
C LEU A 76 31.01 -23.74 30.41
N SER A 77 30.05 -24.66 30.34
CA SER A 77 29.79 -25.39 29.10
C SER A 77 29.07 -24.46 28.14
N THR A 78 29.38 -24.52 26.86
CA THR A 78 28.93 -23.60 25.79
C THR A 78 27.42 -23.59 25.51
N ASN A 79 26.58 -24.21 26.37
CA ASN A 79 25.14 -24.40 26.17
C ASN A 79 24.28 -23.97 27.38
N ASP A 80 24.78 -23.09 28.24
CA ASP A 80 24.04 -22.63 29.42
C ASP A 80 23.47 -21.23 29.18
N TYR A 81 22.14 -21.14 29.03
CA TYR A 81 21.40 -19.87 28.95
C TYR A 81 21.81 -18.94 30.10
N THR A 82 22.19 -17.70 29.79
CA THR A 82 22.41 -16.66 30.79
C THR A 82 21.14 -16.40 31.59
N THR A 83 21.25 -15.90 32.83
CA THR A 83 20.09 -15.53 33.67
C THR A 83 19.15 -14.54 32.95
N THR A 84 19.70 -13.69 32.08
CA THR A 84 18.97 -12.77 31.21
C THR A 84 18.17 -13.48 30.12
N GLU A 85 18.75 -14.50 29.46
CA GLU A 85 18.04 -15.32 28.47
C GLU A 85 16.95 -16.17 29.12
N GLN A 86 17.20 -16.72 30.31
CA GLN A 86 16.18 -17.43 31.08
C GLN A 86 15.00 -16.52 31.47
N GLN A 87 15.25 -15.26 31.82
CA GLN A 87 14.19 -14.27 32.06
C GLN A 87 13.41 -13.92 30.79
N LYS A 88 14.10 -13.77 29.64
CA LYS A 88 13.45 -13.58 28.32
C LYS A 88 12.57 -14.77 27.95
N LEU A 89 13.06 -16.01 28.13
CA LEU A 89 12.31 -17.24 27.92
C LEU A 89 11.12 -17.39 28.87
N SER A 90 11.25 -16.98 30.14
CA SER A 90 10.13 -16.99 31.11
C SER A 90 9.04 -15.95 30.82
N GLY A 91 9.35 -14.94 30.00
CA GLY A 91 8.42 -13.90 29.55
C GLY A 91 7.64 -14.27 28.28
N ILE A 92 8.05 -15.33 27.57
CA ILE A 92 7.26 -15.92 26.48
C ILE A 92 6.07 -16.62 27.15
N PRO A 93 4.81 -16.32 26.79
CA PRO A 93 3.66 -17.03 27.32
C PRO A 93 3.88 -18.53 27.12
N GLY A 94 3.91 -19.30 28.22
CA GLY A 94 4.13 -20.75 28.20
C GLY A 94 3.00 -21.57 27.57
N GLN A 95 2.28 -21.02 26.58
CA GLN A 95 1.25 -21.69 25.83
C GLN A 95 1.86 -22.25 24.54
N VAL A 96 2.49 -23.41 24.65
CA VAL A 96 2.59 -24.31 23.50
C VAL A 96 1.18 -24.87 23.28
N TYR A 97 0.55 -24.53 22.16
CA TYR A 97 -0.80 -24.98 21.86
C TYR A 97 -0.80 -26.44 21.45
N SER A 98 -1.75 -27.21 21.96
CA SER A 98 -1.95 -28.59 21.54
C SER A 98 -2.45 -28.65 20.10
N LYS A 99 -2.19 -29.79 19.44
CA LYS A 99 -2.75 -30.08 18.10
C LYS A 99 -4.26 -29.88 18.06
N LYS A 100 -4.97 -30.24 19.13
CA LYS A 100 -6.42 -30.03 19.25
C LYS A 100 -6.80 -28.54 19.27
N GLU A 101 -6.15 -27.71 20.07
CA GLU A 101 -6.46 -26.28 20.17
C GLU A 101 -6.21 -25.53 18.84
N VAL A 102 -5.21 -25.97 18.08
CA VAL A 102 -4.93 -25.44 16.75
C VAL A 102 -5.94 -25.99 15.74
N ASP A 103 -6.18 -27.31 15.71
CA ASP A 103 -7.15 -27.96 14.82
C ASP A 103 -8.57 -27.40 15.00
N ASP A 104 -9.00 -27.13 16.24
CA ASP A 104 -10.32 -26.56 16.58
C ASP A 104 -10.49 -25.09 16.11
N LYS A 105 -9.38 -24.39 15.82
CA LYS A 105 -9.35 -22.97 15.40
C LYS A 105 -9.01 -22.77 13.93
N ILE A 106 -8.78 -23.84 13.15
CA ILE A 106 -8.66 -23.76 11.70
C ILE A 106 -10.04 -23.40 11.13
N LEU A 107 -10.26 -22.11 10.88
CA LEU A 107 -11.48 -21.59 10.27
C LEU A 107 -11.49 -21.98 8.79
N SER A 108 -12.50 -22.76 8.41
CA SER A 108 -12.79 -23.29 7.07
C SER A 108 -12.04 -24.55 6.66
N SER A 109 -12.83 -25.60 6.48
CA SER A 109 -12.50 -26.83 5.81
C SER A 109 -12.11 -26.59 4.36
N SER A 110 -11.11 -27.35 3.89
CA SER A 110 -10.85 -27.81 2.50
C SER A 110 -9.51 -27.43 1.87
N GLN A 111 -8.41 -27.92 2.43
CA GLN A 111 -7.37 -28.51 1.58
C GLN A 111 -7.06 -29.90 2.13
N GLY A 112 -7.28 -30.94 1.31
CA GLY A 112 -6.70 -32.25 1.60
C GLY A 112 -5.17 -32.14 1.66
N PHE A 113 -4.49 -33.18 2.13
CA PHE A 113 -3.02 -33.24 2.12
C PHE A 113 -2.49 -32.91 0.71
N VAL A 114 -1.83 -31.76 0.56
CA VAL A 114 -1.13 -31.39 -0.68
C VAL A 114 0.31 -31.84 -0.52
N PHE A 115 0.75 -32.78 -1.37
CA PHE A 115 2.16 -33.12 -1.49
C PHE A 115 2.86 -31.99 -2.25
N SER A 116 3.50 -31.08 -1.51
CA SER A 116 4.23 -29.95 -2.07
C SER A 116 5.56 -29.79 -1.34
N GLU A 117 6.65 -29.73 -2.09
CA GLU A 117 7.97 -29.36 -1.56
C GLU A 117 8.02 -27.88 -1.12
N SER A 118 7.06 -27.08 -1.60
CA SER A 118 6.83 -25.71 -1.14
C SER A 118 5.92 -25.67 0.08
N GLU A 119 6.21 -24.77 1.00
CA GLU A 119 5.37 -24.47 2.16
C GLU A 119 3.97 -23.97 1.71
N ILE A 120 2.92 -24.50 2.34
CA ILE A 120 1.52 -24.14 2.05
C ILE A 120 0.83 -23.68 3.34
N GLN A 121 0.12 -22.55 3.29
CA GLN A 121 -0.75 -22.13 4.39
C GLN A 121 -2.00 -23.03 4.46
N VAL A 122 -2.19 -23.71 5.58
CA VAL A 122 -3.30 -24.67 5.81
C VAL A 122 -4.31 -24.19 6.87
N GLY A 123 -4.10 -23.01 7.44
CA GLY A 123 -5.02 -22.39 8.37
C GLY A 123 -4.49 -21.07 8.94
N SER A 124 -5.18 -20.54 9.95
CA SER A 124 -4.76 -19.35 10.70
C SER A 124 -5.17 -19.49 12.16
N PHE A 125 -4.31 -19.02 13.07
CA PHE A 125 -4.49 -19.02 14.51
C PHE A 125 -4.34 -17.60 15.07
N GLN A 126 -5.44 -17.02 15.53
CA GLN A 126 -5.42 -15.67 16.09
C GLN A 126 -4.94 -15.66 17.54
N MET A 127 -3.96 -14.78 17.84
CA MET A 127 -3.45 -14.51 19.17
C MET A 127 -3.61 -13.04 19.52
N SER A 128 -3.90 -12.73 20.78
CA SER A 128 -3.90 -11.37 21.31
C SER A 128 -2.84 -11.23 22.41
N GLY A 129 -2.01 -10.18 22.34
CA GLY A 129 -0.97 -9.94 23.35
C GLY A 129 -0.31 -8.57 23.23
N SER A 130 0.94 -8.45 23.70
CA SER A 130 1.73 -7.21 23.64
C SER A 130 2.11 -6.74 22.24
N ALA A 131 1.82 -7.54 21.22
CA ALA A 131 1.93 -7.16 19.81
C ALA A 131 0.54 -6.98 19.16
N GLY A 132 -0.52 -6.90 19.97
CA GLY A 132 -1.91 -6.78 19.53
C GLY A 132 -2.51 -8.10 19.06
N VAL A 133 -3.55 -7.99 18.24
CA VAL A 133 -4.20 -9.14 17.59
C VAL A 133 -3.41 -9.50 16.35
N ILE A 134 -2.78 -10.68 16.37
CA ILE A 134 -2.00 -11.23 15.27
C ILE A 134 -2.70 -12.47 14.77
N ASP A 135 -3.01 -12.48 13.48
CA ASP A 135 -3.43 -13.68 12.77
C ASP A 135 -2.18 -14.45 12.36
N ASN A 136 -1.88 -15.55 13.06
CA ASN A 136 -0.71 -16.36 12.78
C ASN A 136 -1.07 -17.43 11.74
N PRO A 137 -0.61 -17.35 10.49
CA PRO A 137 -0.83 -18.40 9.52
C PRO A 137 -0.21 -19.72 10.00
N ILE A 138 -0.95 -20.80 9.82
CA ILE A 138 -0.47 -22.17 10.08
C ILE A 138 -0.02 -22.72 8.74
N TYR A 139 1.23 -23.16 8.67
CA TYR A 139 1.83 -23.72 7.47
C TYR A 139 1.96 -25.23 7.57
N SER A 140 1.94 -25.89 6.42
CA SER A 140 2.32 -27.28 6.22
C SER A 140 3.47 -27.35 5.23
N GLN A 141 4.48 -28.15 5.52
CA GLN A 141 5.62 -28.35 4.63
C GLN A 141 5.98 -29.84 4.55
N PHE A 142 6.27 -30.29 3.34
CA PHE A 142 6.77 -31.63 3.07
C PHE A 142 8.28 -31.59 2.83
N SER A 143 9.02 -32.45 3.54
CA SER A 143 10.47 -32.57 3.43
C SER A 143 10.87 -34.00 3.09
N VAL A 144 11.85 -34.15 2.20
CA VAL A 144 12.43 -35.45 1.86
C VAL A 144 13.75 -35.63 2.62
N LEU A 145 13.82 -36.67 3.46
CA LEU A 145 15.01 -37.04 4.21
C LEU A 145 15.73 -38.15 3.45
N LEU A 146 16.87 -37.82 2.86
CA LEU A 146 17.62 -38.74 2.00
C LEU A 146 18.54 -39.67 2.82
N GLU A 147 18.58 -40.95 2.43
CA GLU A 147 19.46 -41.98 2.99
C GLU A 147 19.27 -42.17 4.51
N LEU A 148 18.14 -42.77 4.89
CA LEU A 148 17.84 -43.14 6.26
C LEU A 148 18.89 -44.09 6.86
N PRO A 149 19.12 -44.06 8.19
CA PRO A 149 20.04 -44.99 8.84
C PRO A 149 19.59 -46.44 8.65
N THR A 150 20.51 -47.36 8.37
CA THR A 150 20.20 -48.75 8.00
C THR A 150 20.49 -49.77 9.10
N SER A 151 21.19 -49.35 10.17
CA SER A 151 21.64 -50.24 11.25
C SER A 151 20.86 -50.02 12.54
N LEU A 152 20.42 -51.10 13.19
CA LEU A 152 19.69 -51.07 14.46
C LEU A 152 20.32 -50.10 15.47
N GLY A 153 19.52 -49.16 15.96
CA GLY A 153 19.90 -48.21 17.00
C GLY A 153 20.63 -46.96 16.51
N THR A 154 21.08 -46.92 15.26
CA THR A 154 21.79 -45.75 14.70
C THR A 154 20.82 -44.60 14.40
N THR A 155 21.30 -43.37 14.53
CA THR A 155 20.54 -42.13 14.31
C THR A 155 21.18 -41.31 13.20
N LYS A 156 20.36 -40.60 12.44
CA LYS A 156 20.80 -39.55 11.50
C LYS A 156 19.97 -38.29 11.73
N GLU A 157 20.65 -37.15 11.67
CA GLU A 157 20.04 -35.83 11.81
C GLU A 157 19.85 -35.18 10.45
N TYR A 158 18.73 -34.47 10.29
CA TYR A 158 18.35 -33.78 9.05
C TYR A 158 17.90 -32.36 9.35
N THR A 159 18.26 -31.43 8.47
CA THR A 159 17.66 -30.09 8.40
C THR A 159 16.39 -30.16 7.57
N ILE A 160 15.27 -29.68 8.11
CA ILE A 160 13.99 -29.61 7.38
C ILE A 160 13.61 -28.17 7.02
N SER A 161 14.19 -27.18 7.71
CA SER A 161 14.09 -25.77 7.40
C SER A 161 15.29 -25.04 7.99
N ASP A 162 15.75 -23.98 7.31
CA ASP A 162 16.76 -23.06 7.84
C ASP A 162 16.13 -22.00 8.78
N ASP A 163 14.80 -21.99 8.91
CA ASP A 163 14.05 -21.14 9.82
C ASP A 163 13.57 -21.91 11.07
N PRO A 164 13.34 -21.20 12.20
CA PRO A 164 12.85 -21.80 13.43
C PRO A 164 11.35 -22.05 13.31
N LEU A 165 10.98 -23.26 12.92
CA LEU A 165 9.58 -23.63 12.74
C LEU A 165 8.89 -23.77 14.10
N GLY A 166 7.70 -23.19 14.20
CA GLY A 166 6.79 -23.37 15.33
C GLY A 166 6.92 -22.35 16.46
N CYS A 167 8.07 -21.67 16.58
CA CYS A 167 8.26 -20.51 17.45
C CYS A 167 7.78 -20.63 18.90
N ASN A 168 7.92 -21.80 19.50
CA ASN A 168 7.37 -22.15 20.82
C ASN A 168 5.83 -21.96 20.94
N LEU A 169 5.13 -21.81 19.82
CA LEU A 169 3.67 -21.74 19.74
C LEU A 169 3.08 -23.08 19.30
N TYR A 170 3.51 -23.61 18.16
CA TYR A 170 2.96 -24.85 17.60
C TYR A 170 3.87 -25.50 16.55
N PHE A 171 4.19 -26.77 16.74
CA PHE A 171 4.82 -27.64 15.74
C PHE A 171 4.25 -29.05 15.87
N ALA A 172 3.89 -29.67 14.76
CA ALA A 172 3.37 -31.03 14.71
C ALA A 172 3.97 -31.78 13.51
N ILE A 173 4.22 -33.07 13.70
CA ILE A 173 4.49 -34.00 12.61
C ILE A 173 3.17 -34.67 12.26
N ASP A 174 2.67 -34.47 11.05
CA ASP A 174 1.41 -35.09 10.62
C ASP A 174 1.61 -36.46 9.97
N SER A 175 2.70 -36.63 9.22
CA SER A 175 3.01 -37.91 8.59
C SER A 175 4.50 -38.12 8.40
N PHE A 176 4.92 -39.38 8.53
CA PHE A 176 6.26 -39.84 8.21
C PHE A 176 6.14 -41.15 7.42
N ILE A 177 6.69 -41.19 6.21
CA ILE A 177 6.64 -42.36 5.32
C ILE A 177 8.05 -42.71 4.89
N ALA A 178 8.52 -43.93 5.18
CA ALA A 178 9.81 -44.44 4.70
C ALA A 178 9.60 -45.36 3.48
N SER A 179 10.32 -45.11 2.38
CA SER A 179 10.21 -45.86 1.12
C SER A 179 11.52 -45.85 0.34
N THR A 180 11.71 -46.83 -0.57
CA THR A 180 12.82 -46.84 -1.54
C THR A 180 12.67 -45.73 -2.59
N GLY A 181 11.45 -45.24 -2.80
CA GLY A 181 11.11 -44.27 -3.85
C GLY A 181 10.66 -44.90 -5.18
N GLU A 182 10.76 -46.23 -5.36
CA GLU A 182 10.40 -46.89 -6.62
C GLU A 182 8.87 -47.14 -6.76
N ALA A 183 8.18 -47.45 -5.65
CA ALA A 183 6.73 -47.64 -5.63
C ALA A 183 6.10 -47.23 -4.28
N LEU A 184 5.74 -45.94 -4.13
CA LEU A 184 5.13 -45.36 -2.91
C LEU A 184 3.86 -46.09 -2.42
N LYS A 185 3.15 -46.83 -3.29
CA LYS A 185 1.90 -47.54 -2.95
C LYS A 185 2.12 -48.95 -2.38
N SER A 186 3.30 -49.54 -2.51
CA SER A 186 3.57 -50.94 -2.10
C SER A 186 4.77 -51.11 -1.16
N GLU A 187 5.56 -50.07 -0.93
CA GLU A 187 6.80 -50.13 -0.15
C GLU A 187 6.83 -49.06 0.94
N ILE A 188 6.24 -49.39 2.10
CA ILE A 188 6.15 -48.51 3.28
C ILE A 188 6.81 -49.21 4.47
N PHE A 189 7.88 -48.61 5.01
CA PHE A 189 8.72 -49.19 6.07
C PHE A 189 8.67 -48.39 7.38
N VAL A 190 7.54 -47.76 7.70
CA VAL A 190 7.41 -46.80 8.81
C VAL A 190 7.73 -47.41 10.18
N SER A 191 7.41 -48.69 10.41
CA SER A 191 7.68 -49.39 11.68
C SER A 191 9.19 -49.53 12.00
N MET A 192 10.05 -49.47 10.97
CA MET A 192 11.52 -49.59 11.09
C MET A 192 12.18 -48.31 11.61
N TYR A 193 11.44 -47.20 11.73
CA TYR A 193 12.00 -45.90 12.08
C TYR A 193 11.23 -45.21 13.19
N GLU A 194 11.94 -44.35 13.92
CA GLU A 194 11.38 -43.52 14.97
C GLU A 194 11.98 -42.12 14.89
N ILE A 195 11.14 -41.09 14.97
CA ILE A 195 11.60 -39.72 15.15
C ILE A 195 11.84 -39.52 16.66
N THR A 196 13.10 -39.39 17.06
CA THR A 196 13.46 -39.31 18.49
C THR A 196 13.51 -37.88 19.00
N LYS A 197 13.75 -36.91 18.11
CA LYS A 197 13.87 -35.50 18.47
C LYS A 197 13.53 -34.61 17.28
N VAL A 198 12.76 -33.56 17.54
CA VAL A 198 12.69 -32.37 16.69
C VAL A 198 13.12 -31.19 17.55
N TYR A 199 13.99 -30.35 17.03
CA TYR A 199 14.47 -29.18 17.74
C TYR A 199 14.96 -28.12 16.77
N VAL A 200 15.09 -26.91 17.28
CA VAL A 200 15.70 -25.79 16.57
C VAL A 200 17.13 -25.67 17.09
N ASP A 201 18.12 -25.73 16.20
CA ASP A 201 19.53 -25.67 16.59
C ASP A 201 20.00 -24.22 16.84
N ASP A 202 21.29 -24.06 17.15
CA ASP A 202 21.87 -22.75 17.43
C ASP A 202 21.89 -21.80 16.21
N ASN A 203 21.73 -22.35 14.99
CA ASN A 203 21.58 -21.60 13.75
C ASN A 203 20.10 -21.33 13.40
N TYR A 204 19.17 -21.64 14.31
CA TYR A 204 17.72 -21.61 14.10
C TYR A 204 17.20 -22.55 13.01
N ALA A 205 18.04 -23.45 12.50
CA ALA A 205 17.59 -24.47 11.58
C ALA A 205 16.75 -25.49 12.34
N THR A 206 15.58 -25.81 11.80
CA THR A 206 14.73 -26.87 12.35
C THR A 206 15.30 -28.22 11.95
N LYS A 207 15.70 -29.00 12.95
CA LYS A 207 16.32 -30.32 12.81
C LYS A 207 15.37 -31.43 13.25
N VAL A 208 15.48 -32.58 12.59
CA VAL A 208 14.83 -33.83 12.99
C VAL A 208 15.87 -34.95 13.09
N ILE A 209 15.81 -35.72 14.18
CA ILE A 209 16.65 -36.91 14.38
C ILE A 209 15.78 -38.15 14.16
N VAL A 210 16.18 -39.00 13.21
CA VAL A 210 15.54 -40.27 12.90
C VAL A 210 16.43 -41.42 13.35
N LYS A 211 15.86 -42.36 14.10
CA LYS A 211 16.51 -43.58 14.60
C LYS A 211 16.02 -44.81 13.83
N CYS A 212 16.94 -45.67 13.44
CA CYS A 212 16.64 -46.98 12.89
C CYS A 212 16.32 -47.98 14.01
N LYS A 213 15.17 -48.64 13.96
CA LYS A 213 14.70 -49.64 14.93
C LYS A 213 14.91 -51.08 14.48
N GLU A 214 15.19 -51.31 13.21
CA GLU A 214 15.37 -52.64 12.62
C GLU A 214 16.42 -52.55 11.51
N THR A 215 17.43 -53.43 11.53
CA THR A 215 18.48 -53.44 10.50
C THR A 215 17.89 -53.79 9.13
N THR A 216 18.24 -53.03 8.10
CA THR A 216 17.77 -53.24 6.72
C THR A 216 18.91 -53.04 5.70
N PRO A 217 19.00 -53.85 4.64
CA PRO A 217 19.94 -53.62 3.54
C PRO A 217 19.43 -52.61 2.51
N LEU A 218 18.17 -52.17 2.63
CA LEU A 218 17.52 -51.26 1.68
C LEU A 218 18.00 -49.82 1.89
N ASN A 219 18.25 -49.09 0.80
CA ASN A 219 18.46 -47.65 0.86
C ASN A 219 17.09 -46.95 0.85
N LEU A 220 16.69 -46.43 2.00
CA LEU A 220 15.37 -45.84 2.19
C LEU A 220 15.47 -44.33 2.36
N ASN A 221 14.50 -43.59 1.82
CA ASN A 221 14.29 -42.18 2.07
C ASN A 221 13.03 -42.02 2.93
N ALA A 222 12.94 -40.93 3.71
CA ALA A 222 11.69 -40.57 4.37
C ALA A 222 11.04 -39.35 3.73
N TYR A 223 9.72 -39.35 3.80
CA TYR A 223 8.83 -38.28 3.39
C TYR A 223 8.12 -37.79 4.65
N LEU A 224 8.49 -36.61 5.12
CA LEU A 224 8.05 -36.02 6.37
C LEU A 224 7.14 -34.83 6.10
N ASN A 225 5.91 -34.84 6.61
CA ASN A 225 5.03 -33.68 6.58
C ASN A 225 4.92 -33.08 7.99
N VAL A 226 5.15 -31.77 8.09
CA VAL A 226 5.08 -31.01 9.34
C VAL A 226 4.09 -29.87 9.22
N ARG A 227 3.41 -29.54 10.31
CA ARG A 227 2.59 -28.34 10.48
C ARG A 227 3.15 -27.45 11.57
N TYR A 228 3.17 -26.14 11.37
CA TYR A 228 3.76 -25.19 12.32
C TYR A 228 3.25 -23.76 12.15
N ILE A 229 3.52 -22.93 13.16
CA ILE A 229 3.33 -21.47 13.10
C ILE A 229 4.71 -20.80 12.92
N LYS A 230 4.81 -19.84 12.01
CA LYS A 230 5.99 -18.98 11.85
C LYS A 230 5.94 -17.79 12.83
N PRO A 231 7.09 -17.23 13.24
CA PRO A 231 7.06 -16.03 14.06
C PRO A 231 6.49 -14.90 13.21
N TYR A 232 5.58 -14.10 13.77
CA TYR A 232 5.11 -12.89 13.11
C TYR A 232 6.20 -11.81 13.18
N SER A 233 7.23 -12.00 12.38
CA SER A 233 8.45 -11.19 12.35
C SER A 233 8.95 -11.03 10.92
N GLU A 234 9.80 -10.03 10.72
CA GLU A 234 10.57 -9.86 9.48
C GLU A 234 12.00 -10.32 9.72
N LYS A 235 12.51 -11.25 8.90
CA LYS A 235 13.94 -11.58 8.92
C LYS A 235 14.72 -10.52 8.13
N ILE A 236 15.63 -9.83 8.79
CA ILE A 236 16.57 -8.86 8.20
C ILE A 236 18.01 -9.28 8.48
N GLU A 237 18.92 -8.92 7.58
CA GLU A 237 20.29 -9.43 7.59
C GLU A 237 21.28 -8.31 7.27
N LEU A 238 22.41 -8.32 7.97
CA LEU A 238 23.47 -7.34 7.82
C LEU A 238 24.86 -7.92 8.07
N ASP A 239 25.80 -7.55 7.22
CA ASP A 239 27.19 -7.97 7.25
C ASP A 239 28.08 -6.79 7.63
N ILE A 240 28.86 -6.95 8.68
CA ILE A 240 29.78 -5.95 9.21
C ILE A 240 31.20 -6.42 8.93
N THR A 241 31.95 -5.67 8.12
CA THR A 241 33.36 -5.95 7.87
C THR A 241 34.18 -5.44 9.05
N LEU A 242 34.80 -6.35 9.81
CA LEU A 242 35.67 -6.02 10.93
C LEU A 242 37.09 -5.73 10.43
N SER A 243 37.68 -4.63 10.91
CA SER A 243 39.06 -4.26 10.55
C SER A 243 40.11 -5.06 11.31
N ASP A 244 39.77 -5.52 12.52
CA ASP A 244 40.65 -6.31 13.39
C ASP A 244 40.06 -7.72 13.62
N PRO A 245 40.90 -8.76 13.81
CA PRO A 245 40.42 -10.07 14.23
C PRO A 245 39.78 -10.00 15.62
N VAL A 246 38.48 -10.28 15.70
CA VAL A 246 37.73 -10.35 16.96
C VAL A 246 37.07 -11.72 17.05
N ALA A 247 37.15 -12.36 18.23
CA ALA A 247 36.42 -13.59 18.47
C ALA A 247 34.91 -13.29 18.54
N VAL A 248 34.09 -14.02 17.79
CA VAL A 248 32.63 -13.78 17.75
C VAL A 248 32.00 -13.79 19.14
N ASP A 249 32.47 -14.65 20.02
CA ASP A 249 31.96 -14.80 21.39
C ASP A 249 32.29 -13.61 22.30
N SER A 250 33.29 -12.77 21.96
CA SER A 250 33.61 -11.56 22.72
C SER A 250 32.81 -10.32 22.29
N ILE A 251 31.92 -10.44 21.30
CA ILE A 251 31.11 -9.32 20.78
C ILE A 251 29.74 -9.31 21.44
N ASP A 252 29.54 -8.53 22.50
CA ASP A 252 28.23 -8.46 23.14
C ASP A 252 27.28 -7.53 22.36
N ILE A 253 26.06 -7.99 22.08
CA ILE A 253 25.05 -7.22 21.36
C ILE A 253 23.91 -6.88 22.31
N GLU A 254 23.64 -5.59 22.46
CA GLU A 254 22.52 -5.10 23.26
C GLU A 254 21.66 -4.09 22.50
N PHE A 255 20.37 -4.09 22.80
CA PHE A 255 19.48 -2.98 22.47
C PHE A 255 19.52 -2.00 23.65
N PRO A 256 19.91 -0.72 23.45
CA PRO A 256 19.88 0.25 24.52
C PRO A 256 18.44 0.47 25.00
N THR A 257 18.26 0.84 26.27
CA THR A 257 16.93 1.03 26.87
C THR A 257 16.06 2.01 26.08
N LEU A 258 16.67 3.10 25.61
CA LEU A 258 16.06 4.10 24.74
C LEU A 258 16.76 4.07 23.38
N LYS A 259 16.00 4.28 22.31
CA LYS A 259 16.54 4.35 20.94
C LYS A 259 17.62 5.43 20.87
N TYR A 260 18.64 5.21 20.05
CA TYR A 260 19.79 6.10 19.87
C TYR A 260 20.65 6.31 21.13
N ASP A 261 20.54 5.40 22.10
CA ASP A 261 21.20 5.45 23.41
C ASP A 261 20.96 6.77 24.18
N LYS A 262 19.75 7.31 24.06
CA LYS A 262 19.34 8.52 24.78
C LYS A 262 19.16 8.27 26.27
N LYS A 263 19.23 9.34 27.06
CA LYS A 263 19.22 9.31 28.54
C LYS A 263 17.87 9.65 29.15
N MET A 264 16.94 10.22 28.37
CA MET A 264 15.65 10.70 28.85
C MET A 264 14.56 10.55 27.79
N LEU A 265 13.43 9.97 28.16
CA LEU A 265 12.27 9.77 27.29
C LEU A 265 11.24 10.89 27.51
N ILE A 266 10.80 11.53 26.42
CA ILE A 266 9.85 12.64 26.44
C ILE A 266 8.76 12.40 25.40
N SER A 267 7.52 12.72 25.75
CA SER A 267 6.41 12.76 24.79
C SER A 267 5.54 13.99 25.00
N LEU A 268 5.04 14.53 23.89
CA LEU A 268 3.96 15.52 23.85
C LEU A 268 2.73 14.89 23.20
N THR A 269 1.58 15.07 23.83
CA THR A 269 0.27 14.82 23.18
C THR A 269 -0.53 16.11 23.08
N THR A 270 -1.04 16.41 21.89
CA THR A 270 -2.09 17.43 21.72
C THR A 270 -3.45 16.76 21.71
N ASP A 271 -4.33 17.11 22.63
CA ASP A 271 -5.68 16.52 22.74
C ASP A 271 -6.71 17.30 21.89
N ASP A 272 -7.94 16.79 21.83
CA ASP A 272 -9.12 17.41 21.20
C ASP A 272 -9.08 17.64 19.67
N ALA A 273 -8.18 16.97 18.95
CA ALA A 273 -8.02 17.12 17.50
C ALA A 273 -7.96 18.61 17.06
N ASN A 274 -7.19 19.42 17.78
CA ASN A 274 -7.07 20.86 17.50
C ASN A 274 -6.08 21.16 16.37
N ALA A 275 -6.44 22.07 15.46
CA ALA A 275 -5.62 22.47 14.31
C ALA A 275 -4.27 23.11 14.70
N SER A 276 -4.14 23.63 15.92
CA SER A 276 -2.85 24.10 16.47
C SER A 276 -1.76 23.03 16.53
N SER A 277 -2.15 21.75 16.58
CA SER A 277 -1.25 20.61 16.45
C SER A 277 -0.49 20.65 15.12
N PHE A 278 -1.16 21.06 14.04
CA PHE A 278 -0.56 21.23 12.72
C PHE A 278 0.13 22.60 12.58
N CYS A 279 -0.62 23.69 12.73
CA CYS A 279 -0.14 25.03 12.36
C CYS A 279 0.79 25.71 13.38
N ARG A 280 1.10 25.04 14.50
CA ARG A 280 2.04 25.52 15.53
C ARG A 280 3.05 24.46 15.93
N VAL A 281 2.59 23.31 16.44
CA VAL A 281 3.51 22.27 16.94
C VAL A 281 4.28 21.64 15.78
N TRP A 282 3.58 20.98 14.85
CA TRP A 282 4.21 20.38 13.67
C TRP A 282 4.93 21.44 12.84
N ALA A 283 4.30 22.60 12.63
CA ALA A 283 4.88 23.69 11.86
C ALA A 283 6.21 24.19 12.44
N GLY A 284 6.26 24.46 13.75
CA GLY A 284 7.46 24.95 14.41
C GLY A 284 8.59 23.92 14.40
N VAL A 285 8.29 22.65 14.63
CA VAL A 285 9.30 21.58 14.54
C VAL A 285 9.91 21.48 13.15
N ASN A 286 9.10 21.66 12.11
CA ASN A 286 9.47 21.42 10.71
C ASN A 286 9.79 22.69 9.91
N GLY A 287 10.08 23.82 10.59
CA GLY A 287 10.46 25.07 9.92
C GLY A 287 9.39 25.62 8.97
N ARG A 288 8.11 25.47 9.31
CA ARG A 288 6.97 26.03 8.57
C ARG A 288 6.48 27.32 9.23
N PRO A 289 5.69 28.17 8.52
CA PRO A 289 5.09 29.35 9.11
C PRO A 289 4.28 29.01 10.36
N ILE A 290 4.49 29.72 11.46
CA ILE A 290 3.75 29.54 12.71
C ILE A 290 2.72 30.66 12.82
N SER A 291 1.48 30.30 13.16
CA SER A 291 0.34 31.22 13.19
C SER A 291 -0.56 30.98 14.40
N ASN A 292 -0.98 32.06 15.06
CA ASN A 292 -2.04 32.11 16.08
C ASN A 292 -3.44 32.08 15.46
N LYS A 293 -3.58 32.34 14.16
CA LYS A 293 -4.73 31.87 13.38
C LYS A 293 -4.55 30.39 13.02
N PHE A 294 -5.62 29.73 12.61
CA PHE A 294 -5.54 28.34 12.18
C PHE A 294 -5.30 28.27 10.68
N TYR A 295 -4.34 27.48 10.22
CA TYR A 295 -4.24 27.09 8.82
C TYR A 295 -4.10 25.58 8.72
N HIS A 296 -4.41 25.03 7.54
CA HIS A 296 -4.48 23.61 7.28
C HIS A 296 -3.52 23.24 6.15
N ALA A 297 -3.25 21.95 5.97
CA ALA A 297 -2.28 21.45 5.01
C ALA A 297 -2.58 21.87 3.57
N ASN A 298 -3.85 22.01 3.18
CA ASN A 298 -4.21 22.50 1.85
C ASN A 298 -3.86 23.99 1.64
N HIS A 299 -3.98 24.83 2.67
CA HIS A 299 -3.51 26.22 2.59
C HIS A 299 -2.00 26.27 2.42
N LEU A 300 -1.26 25.46 3.19
CA LEU A 300 0.20 25.35 3.07
C LEU A 300 0.62 24.87 1.68
N ASP A 301 -0.01 23.80 1.18
CA ASP A 301 0.28 23.23 -0.15
C ASP A 301 0.03 24.23 -1.28
N ALA A 302 -1.00 25.08 -1.14
CA ALA A 302 -1.39 26.07 -2.13
C ALA A 302 -0.63 27.40 -2.01
N GLY A 303 0.19 27.59 -0.96
CA GLY A 303 0.83 28.87 -0.65
C GLY A 303 -0.16 29.96 -0.17
N ASP A 304 -1.35 29.57 0.29
CA ASP A 304 -2.39 30.47 0.78
C ASP A 304 -2.21 30.74 2.28
N ILE A 305 -1.09 31.37 2.63
CA ILE A 305 -0.77 31.80 3.99
C ILE A 305 -0.25 33.24 3.90
N PRO A 306 -1.13 34.25 3.98
CA PRO A 306 -0.72 35.65 3.86
C PRO A 306 0.20 36.05 5.03
N GLU A 307 1.17 36.93 4.77
CA GLU A 307 2.13 37.41 5.79
C GLU A 307 1.43 37.96 7.04
N SER A 308 0.22 38.52 6.90
CA SER A 308 -0.56 39.08 8.00
C SER A 308 -1.02 38.09 9.06
N ILE A 309 -0.99 36.78 8.79
CA ILE A 309 -1.34 35.74 9.77
C ILE A 309 -0.10 34.99 10.30
N ILE A 310 1.09 35.24 9.75
CA ILE A 310 2.32 34.58 10.18
C ILE A 310 2.87 35.34 11.39
N ASP A 311 2.90 34.70 12.55
CA ASP A 311 3.51 35.28 13.75
C ASP A 311 5.03 35.15 13.72
N THR A 312 5.54 33.99 13.27
CA THR A 312 6.98 33.74 13.13
C THR A 312 7.26 32.53 12.23
N THR A 313 8.48 32.39 11.73
CA THR A 313 8.99 31.18 11.08
C THR A 313 10.38 30.92 11.63
N LEU A 314 10.63 29.70 12.14
CA LEU A 314 11.94 29.36 12.68
C LEU A 314 12.94 29.11 11.55
N GLU A 315 14.16 29.62 11.70
CA GLU A 315 15.26 29.40 10.75
C GLU A 315 15.88 27.99 10.85
N LYS A 316 15.39 27.17 11.79
CA LYS A 316 15.86 25.81 12.04
C LYS A 316 14.71 24.88 12.37
N THR A 317 14.92 23.60 12.11
CA THR A 317 14.09 22.49 12.59
C THR A 317 14.47 22.14 14.03
N LEU A 318 13.54 21.50 14.75
CA LEU A 318 13.74 21.14 16.17
C LEU A 318 13.83 19.62 16.33
N GLY A 319 14.85 19.14 17.02
CA GLY A 319 15.14 17.71 17.05
C GLY A 319 16.28 17.31 17.98
N TYR A 320 16.73 16.08 17.79
CA TYR A 320 17.91 15.44 18.39
C TYR A 320 18.67 14.70 17.27
N THR A 321 19.81 14.08 17.56
CA THR A 321 20.52 13.23 16.59
C THR A 321 20.28 11.76 16.87
N ASP A 322 20.43 10.91 15.87
CA ASP A 322 20.39 9.46 16.01
C ASP A 322 21.65 8.87 16.68
N GLY A 323 22.55 9.70 17.21
CA GLY A 323 23.84 9.28 17.77
C GLY A 323 24.92 9.01 16.72
N CYS A 324 24.54 8.90 15.43
CA CYS A 324 25.45 8.76 14.29
C CYS A 324 25.62 10.07 13.50
N GLY A 325 25.08 11.19 14.02
CA GLY A 325 25.19 12.52 13.42
C GLY A 325 24.05 12.88 12.46
N ASN A 326 23.04 12.01 12.26
CA ASN A 326 21.87 12.37 11.46
C ASN A 326 20.77 12.97 12.35
N GLU A 327 20.08 13.99 11.83
CA GLU A 327 18.95 14.60 12.52
C GLU A 327 17.78 13.61 12.67
N ARG A 328 17.11 13.69 13.82
CA ARG A 328 15.77 13.16 14.12
C ARG A 328 14.93 14.31 14.65
N ARG A 329 13.87 14.67 13.92
CA ARG A 329 12.98 15.76 14.34
C ARG A 329 12.09 15.31 15.50
N PHE A 330 11.70 16.23 16.37
CA PHE A 330 10.73 15.94 17.41
C PHE A 330 9.42 15.46 16.79
N THR A 331 8.79 14.46 17.41
CA THR A 331 7.46 13.99 17.02
C THR A 331 6.50 14.10 18.18
N HIS A 332 5.23 14.36 17.88
CA HIS A 332 4.19 14.40 18.89
C HIS A 332 3.00 13.55 18.47
N GLY A 333 2.23 13.14 19.47
CA GLY A 333 0.98 12.43 19.26
C GLY A 333 -0.21 13.36 19.24
N VAL A 334 -1.24 12.98 18.50
CA VAL A 334 -2.49 13.74 18.41
C VAL A 334 -3.64 12.86 18.85
N ALA A 335 -4.33 13.24 19.93
CA ALA A 335 -5.57 12.58 20.29
C ALA A 335 -6.66 13.05 19.31
N VAL A 336 -7.04 12.15 18.40
CA VAL A 336 -7.98 12.47 17.32
C VAL A 336 -9.41 12.22 17.76
N TRP A 337 -10.36 12.91 17.13
CA TRP A 337 -11.79 12.76 17.37
C TRP A 337 -12.54 12.57 16.03
N PRO A 338 -12.46 11.37 15.43
CA PRO A 338 -12.93 11.09 14.06
C PRO A 338 -14.43 11.32 13.79
N TYR A 339 -15.26 11.26 14.84
CA TYR A 339 -16.69 11.56 14.78
C TYR A 339 -17.06 12.84 15.57
N CYS A 340 -16.11 13.74 15.82
CA CYS A 340 -16.42 15.07 16.35
C CYS A 340 -17.40 15.77 15.40
N SER A 341 -18.59 16.10 15.90
CA SER A 341 -19.62 16.77 15.11
C SER A 341 -19.84 18.20 15.61
N ALA A 342 -19.89 19.16 14.69
CA ALA A 342 -20.39 20.50 14.99
C ALA A 342 -21.24 21.00 13.81
N ASN A 343 -22.38 21.62 14.12
CA ASN A 343 -23.34 22.12 13.13
C ASN A 343 -23.74 21.08 12.07
N GLY A 344 -23.91 19.81 12.47
CA GLY A 344 -24.32 18.71 11.59
C GLY A 344 -23.23 18.18 10.65
N SER A 345 -22.00 18.69 10.75
CA SER A 345 -20.84 18.22 9.98
C SER A 345 -19.84 17.51 10.87
N ILE A 346 -19.16 16.51 10.33
CA ILE A 346 -18.04 15.84 11.00
C ILE A 346 -16.79 16.66 10.73
N MET A 347 -16.19 17.23 11.78
CA MET A 347 -15.23 18.32 11.62
C MET A 347 -13.94 17.87 10.93
N MET A 348 -13.43 16.67 11.22
CA MET A 348 -12.22 16.15 10.58
C MET A 348 -12.40 15.81 9.10
N ASP A 349 -13.65 15.59 8.65
CA ASP A 349 -13.99 15.33 7.24
C ASP A 349 -14.15 16.64 6.42
N THR A 350 -14.08 17.80 7.08
CA THR A 350 -14.17 19.09 6.39
C THR A 350 -12.88 19.43 5.64
N THR A 351 -12.99 20.35 4.68
CA THR A 351 -11.84 20.95 4.00
C THR A 351 -12.07 22.44 3.92
N ASN A 352 -11.09 23.23 4.36
CA ASN A 352 -11.19 24.69 4.30
C ASN A 352 -10.96 25.20 2.87
N PRO A 353 -11.61 26.28 2.42
CA PRO A 353 -11.42 26.82 1.09
C PRO A 353 -10.04 27.50 0.96
N VAL A 354 -9.37 27.27 -0.17
CA VAL A 354 -8.15 27.98 -0.58
C VAL A 354 -8.54 29.14 -1.51
N ASP A 355 -8.08 30.36 -1.22
CA ASP A 355 -8.29 31.53 -2.06
C ASP A 355 -7.15 32.55 -1.92
N LEU A 356 -6.21 32.49 -2.86
CA LEU A 356 -5.04 33.38 -2.93
C LEU A 356 -5.40 34.86 -3.20
N SER A 357 -6.61 35.13 -3.70
CA SER A 357 -7.07 36.49 -4.02
C SER A 357 -7.79 37.16 -2.85
N ALA A 358 -8.19 36.40 -1.84
CA ALA A 358 -8.95 36.89 -0.71
C ALA A 358 -8.12 37.79 0.21
N THR A 359 -8.63 39.00 0.47
CA THR A 359 -8.05 39.98 1.40
C THR A 359 -8.47 39.79 2.86
N ASN A 360 -9.51 38.98 3.11
CA ASN A 360 -9.97 38.62 4.45
C ASN A 360 -9.28 37.34 4.96
N THR A 361 -9.42 37.02 6.25
CA THR A 361 -8.79 35.85 6.89
C THR A 361 -9.80 34.81 7.41
N TYR A 362 -11.05 34.79 6.92
CA TYR A 362 -12.10 33.93 7.49
C TYR A 362 -11.83 32.43 7.30
N ARG A 363 -11.15 32.05 6.22
CA ARG A 363 -10.72 30.66 5.95
C ARG A 363 -9.72 30.10 6.97
N PHE A 364 -9.18 30.95 7.85
CA PHE A 364 -8.20 30.59 8.88
C PHE A 364 -8.80 30.50 10.30
N MET A 365 -10.12 30.29 10.40
CA MET A 365 -10.85 30.30 11.67
C MET A 365 -11.25 28.92 12.19
N THR A 366 -11.07 27.84 11.41
CA THR A 366 -11.46 26.49 11.82
C THR A 366 -10.46 25.93 12.83
N PRO A 367 -10.86 25.68 14.09
CA PRO A 367 -9.93 25.21 15.13
C PRO A 367 -9.75 23.69 15.12
N TYR A 368 -10.48 22.96 14.27
CA TYR A 368 -10.48 21.51 14.21
C TYR A 368 -9.52 21.00 13.15
N LEU A 369 -8.72 20.02 13.51
CA LEU A 369 -7.82 19.32 12.61
C LEU A 369 -8.61 18.62 11.49
N GLN A 370 -8.07 18.62 10.28
CA GLN A 370 -8.63 17.90 9.13
C GLN A 370 -7.80 16.66 8.83
N TRP A 371 -8.40 15.64 8.17
CA TRP A 371 -7.64 14.43 7.79
C TRP A 371 -6.42 14.73 6.92
N ARG A 372 -6.45 15.81 6.13
CA ARG A 372 -5.29 16.26 5.35
C ARG A 372 -4.13 16.72 6.23
N ASP A 373 -4.42 17.39 7.34
CA ASP A 373 -3.42 17.80 8.34
C ASP A 373 -2.78 16.56 8.98
N VAL A 374 -3.62 15.60 9.41
CA VAL A 374 -3.15 14.32 9.96
C VAL A 374 -2.24 13.61 8.98
N LYS A 375 -2.68 13.46 7.72
CA LYS A 375 -1.89 12.80 6.67
C LYS A 375 -0.53 13.46 6.47
N MET A 376 -0.46 14.79 6.53
CA MET A 376 0.81 15.52 6.46
C MET A 376 1.68 15.22 7.68
N MET A 377 1.15 15.35 8.90
CA MET A 377 1.91 15.10 10.13
C MET A 377 2.47 13.67 10.22
N LEU A 378 1.70 12.67 9.78
CA LEU A 378 2.12 11.26 9.78
C LEU A 378 3.37 11.01 8.91
N LYS A 379 3.59 11.80 7.84
CA LYS A 379 4.81 11.70 7.01
C LYS A 379 6.09 12.08 7.77
N TYR A 380 5.94 12.85 8.85
CA TYR A 380 7.05 13.32 9.70
C TYR A 380 7.13 12.55 11.01
N GLY A 381 6.54 11.35 11.08
CA GLY A 381 6.65 10.46 12.24
C GLY A 381 5.73 10.79 13.42
N CYS A 382 4.87 11.81 13.30
CA CYS A 382 3.80 12.04 14.29
C CYS A 382 2.83 10.85 14.32
N SER A 383 2.03 10.76 15.38
CA SER A 383 1.08 9.65 15.57
C SER A 383 -0.30 10.12 16.01
N ILE A 384 -1.27 9.21 15.99
CA ILE A 384 -2.67 9.45 16.34
C ILE A 384 -3.13 8.49 17.43
N TYR A 385 -3.92 9.00 18.38
CA TYR A 385 -4.43 8.26 19.54
C TYR A 385 -5.94 8.39 19.64
N TYR A 386 -6.58 7.39 20.25
CA TYR A 386 -8.00 7.49 20.60
C TYR A 386 -8.22 8.59 21.64
N HIS A 387 -9.37 9.23 21.56
CA HIS A 387 -9.81 10.21 22.55
C HIS A 387 -11.32 10.08 22.77
N ASN A 388 -12.11 11.14 22.60
CA ASN A 388 -13.57 11.13 22.62
C ASN A 388 -14.17 10.37 21.42
N ILE A 389 -15.31 9.73 21.67
CA ILE A 389 -16.19 9.19 20.62
C ILE A 389 -17.23 10.26 20.20
N GLY A 390 -17.82 10.13 19.01
CA GLY A 390 -18.98 10.94 18.62
C GLY A 390 -20.26 10.51 19.36
N THR A 391 -20.56 11.14 20.49
CA THR A 391 -21.68 10.72 21.37
C THR A 391 -23.05 10.88 20.69
N GLU A 392 -23.16 11.76 19.70
CA GLU A 392 -24.38 11.92 18.89
C GLU A 392 -24.67 10.67 18.05
N LYS A 393 -23.63 9.93 17.66
CA LYS A 393 -23.74 8.71 16.85
C LYS A 393 -23.79 7.45 17.71
N PHE A 394 -22.97 7.37 18.75
CA PHE A 394 -22.78 6.13 19.53
C PHE A 394 -23.50 6.13 20.87
N GLY A 395 -24.04 7.27 21.31
CA GLY A 395 -24.69 7.42 22.61
C GLY A 395 -23.73 7.89 23.71
N ASN A 396 -24.21 7.81 24.95
CA ASN A 396 -23.53 8.34 26.14
C ASN A 396 -22.14 7.70 26.36
N ASP A 397 -21.11 8.53 26.55
CA ASP A 397 -19.71 8.13 26.79
C ASP A 397 -19.46 7.58 28.21
N LYS A 398 -20.50 7.55 29.05
CA LYS A 398 -20.48 6.86 30.35
C LYS A 398 -20.87 5.38 30.27
N ASP A 399 -21.32 4.91 29.10
CA ASP A 399 -21.59 3.50 28.84
C ASP A 399 -20.40 2.85 28.12
N VAL A 400 -19.82 1.81 28.72
CA VAL A 400 -18.65 1.11 28.18
C VAL A 400 -18.91 0.49 26.81
N ASN A 401 -20.12 0.03 26.51
CA ASN A 401 -20.45 -0.58 25.22
C ASN A 401 -20.49 0.46 24.11
N ASN A 402 -21.03 1.65 24.39
CA ASN A 402 -21.03 2.77 23.45
C ASN A 402 -19.59 3.22 23.17
N VAL A 403 -18.75 3.29 24.21
CA VAL A 403 -17.33 3.62 24.06
C VAL A 403 -16.60 2.57 23.21
N ILE A 404 -16.80 1.27 23.46
CA ILE A 404 -16.20 0.21 22.63
C ILE A 404 -16.63 0.34 21.17
N ALA A 405 -17.93 0.56 20.90
CA ALA A 405 -18.44 0.73 19.55
C ALA A 405 -17.86 1.98 18.85
N GLY A 406 -17.77 3.10 19.57
CA GLY A 406 -17.21 4.35 19.06
C GLY A 406 -15.71 4.23 18.77
N LEU A 407 -14.92 3.69 19.70
CA LEU A 407 -13.48 3.49 19.51
C LEU A 407 -13.19 2.54 18.33
N LYS A 408 -14.00 1.48 18.16
CA LYS A 408 -13.90 0.61 16.98
C LYS A 408 -14.11 1.40 15.68
N ALA A 409 -15.19 2.19 15.61
CA ALA A 409 -15.52 2.99 14.43
C ALA A 409 -14.50 4.11 14.16
N ASP A 410 -13.94 4.71 15.21
CA ASP A 410 -12.87 5.71 15.11
C ASP A 410 -11.62 5.13 14.44
N CYS A 411 -11.25 3.90 14.82
CA CYS A 411 -10.13 3.18 14.21
C CYS A 411 -10.38 2.86 12.74
N GLU A 412 -11.55 2.29 12.42
CA GLU A 412 -11.95 1.98 11.06
C GLU A 412 -11.89 3.22 10.16
N ARG A 413 -12.36 4.36 10.67
CA ARG A 413 -12.31 5.63 9.96
C ARG A 413 -10.89 6.18 9.80
N ALA A 414 -10.02 6.05 10.80
CA ALA A 414 -8.62 6.43 10.67
C ALA A 414 -7.90 5.58 9.60
N VAL A 415 -8.19 4.27 9.55
CA VAL A 415 -7.70 3.38 8.49
C VAL A 415 -8.22 3.83 7.12
N GLU A 416 -9.52 4.11 6.98
CA GLU A 416 -10.11 4.59 5.72
C GLU A 416 -9.47 5.90 5.23
N ARG A 417 -9.23 6.83 6.15
CA ARG A 417 -8.84 8.21 5.80
C ARG A 417 -7.34 8.39 5.60
N VAL A 418 -6.52 7.68 6.37
CA VAL A 418 -5.06 7.86 6.38
C VAL A 418 -4.27 6.55 6.37
N GLY A 419 -4.92 5.39 6.21
CA GLY A 419 -4.26 4.09 6.14
C GLY A 419 -3.57 3.69 7.45
N ARG A 420 -4.02 4.24 8.59
CA ARG A 420 -3.38 4.04 9.90
C ARG A 420 -4.41 3.69 10.97
N GLY A 421 -4.34 2.46 11.48
CA GLY A 421 -5.06 2.03 12.67
C GLY A 421 -4.43 2.55 13.95
N ILE A 422 -5.27 2.71 14.99
CA ILE A 422 -4.93 3.35 16.26
C ILE A 422 -4.75 2.27 17.35
N LYS A 423 -3.69 2.37 18.14
CA LYS A 423 -3.34 1.40 19.20
C LYS A 423 -3.12 1.98 20.60
N VAL A 424 -3.21 3.30 20.75
CA VAL A 424 -3.03 4.01 22.02
C VAL A 424 -4.28 4.81 22.34
N LEU A 425 -4.72 4.76 23.59
CA LEU A 425 -5.79 5.62 24.12
C LEU A 425 -5.20 6.76 24.94
N ALA A 426 -5.48 8.00 24.57
CA ALA A 426 -5.35 9.17 25.43
C ALA A 426 -6.70 9.39 26.13
N ARG A 427 -6.77 9.22 27.45
CA ARG A 427 -8.05 9.25 28.18
C ARG A 427 -8.69 10.65 28.12
N PRO A 428 -9.91 10.79 27.55
CA PRO A 428 -10.62 12.06 27.56
C PRO A 428 -11.32 12.34 28.90
N ASP A 429 -11.47 13.61 29.25
CA ASP A 429 -12.39 14.12 30.29
C ASP A 429 -12.27 13.49 31.70
N GLY A 430 -11.11 12.92 32.03
CA GLY A 430 -10.98 12.13 33.26
C GLY A 430 -11.86 10.87 33.31
N ASN A 431 -12.42 10.45 32.17
CA ASN A 431 -13.44 9.42 32.10
C ASN A 431 -12.83 8.00 32.07
N ASN A 432 -12.83 7.33 33.22
CA ASN A 432 -12.29 5.96 33.36
C ASN A 432 -13.09 4.87 32.62
N VAL A 433 -14.26 5.17 32.06
CA VAL A 433 -14.98 4.24 31.17
C VAL A 433 -14.15 3.96 29.92
N PHE A 434 -13.42 4.94 29.39
CA PHE A 434 -12.52 4.75 28.25
C PHE A 434 -11.36 3.81 28.57
N VAL A 435 -10.76 3.94 29.76
CA VAL A 435 -9.71 3.01 30.21
C VAL A 435 -10.27 1.60 30.38
N THR A 436 -11.49 1.47 30.90
CA THR A 436 -12.18 0.17 31.04
C THR A 436 -12.43 -0.47 29.67
N ALA A 437 -12.91 0.32 28.69
CA ALA A 437 -13.10 -0.12 27.31
C ALA A 437 -11.77 -0.52 26.65
N ALA A 438 -10.70 0.25 26.87
CA ALA A 438 -9.36 -0.06 26.36
C ALA A 438 -8.78 -1.36 26.90
N ILE A 439 -9.02 -1.68 28.18
CA ILE A 439 -8.62 -2.96 28.75
C ILE A 439 -9.35 -4.13 28.08
N GLN A 440 -10.64 -3.96 27.78
CA GLN A 440 -11.47 -4.98 27.12
C GLN A 440 -11.17 -5.13 25.61
N SER A 441 -10.70 -4.07 24.95
CA SER A 441 -10.39 -4.11 23.51
C SER A 441 -9.04 -4.77 23.25
N PRO A 442 -8.93 -5.82 22.43
CA PRO A 442 -7.63 -6.43 22.14
C PRO A 442 -6.75 -5.57 21.21
N HIS A 443 -7.29 -4.49 20.62
CA HIS A 443 -6.58 -3.60 19.68
C HIS A 443 -5.89 -2.41 20.35
N ILE A 444 -6.27 -2.07 21.60
CA ILE A 444 -5.65 -0.96 22.34
C ILE A 444 -4.54 -1.53 23.21
N LEU A 445 -3.29 -1.21 22.91
CA LEU A 445 -2.13 -1.83 23.55
C LEU A 445 -1.64 -1.08 24.78
N MET A 446 -1.89 0.23 24.84
CA MET A 446 -1.52 1.09 25.95
C MET A 446 -2.51 2.24 26.09
N SER A 447 -2.65 2.76 27.30
CA SER A 447 -3.39 3.99 27.57
C SER A 447 -2.52 4.99 28.32
N VAL A 448 -2.90 6.26 28.25
CA VAL A 448 -2.30 7.35 29.03
C VAL A 448 -3.40 8.20 29.65
N ALA A 449 -3.17 8.66 30.87
CA ALA A 449 -4.16 9.39 31.65
C ALA A 449 -3.49 10.26 32.73
N GLU A 450 -4.23 11.25 33.22
CA GLU A 450 -3.86 12.06 34.38
C GLU A 450 -4.33 11.38 35.66
N ASN A 451 -3.55 11.41 36.73
CA ASN A 451 -3.96 10.86 38.03
C ASN A 451 -4.39 9.37 37.94
N SER A 452 -5.16 8.88 38.91
CA SER A 452 -5.64 7.49 38.91
C SER A 452 -6.52 7.16 37.69
N PRO A 453 -6.33 6.00 37.03
CA PRO A 453 -5.49 4.85 37.42
C PRO A 453 -4.06 4.87 36.84
N ALA A 454 -3.60 6.01 36.32
CA ALA A 454 -2.29 6.12 35.71
C ALA A 454 -1.15 5.97 36.73
N VAL A 455 -0.03 5.41 36.26
CA VAL A 455 1.19 5.21 37.04
C VAL A 455 2.40 5.79 36.30
N ASP A 456 3.39 6.24 37.05
CA ASP A 456 4.66 6.66 36.47
C ASP A 456 5.37 5.45 35.84
N ILE A 457 5.69 5.58 34.56
CA ILE A 457 6.45 4.58 33.81
C ILE A 457 7.93 4.95 33.90
N LEU A 458 8.78 4.02 34.33
CA LEU A 458 10.22 4.23 34.53
C LEU A 458 11.01 3.44 33.45
N PRO A 459 11.40 4.04 32.31
CA PRO A 459 11.95 3.30 31.17
C PRO A 459 13.19 2.46 31.50
N PHE A 460 14.05 2.93 32.40
CA PHE A 460 15.27 2.24 32.84
C PHE A 460 15.05 1.21 33.96
N SER A 461 13.81 0.96 34.34
CA SER A 461 13.40 -0.12 35.25
C SER A 461 12.56 -1.17 34.50
N ALA A 462 12.31 -2.33 35.13
CA ALA A 462 11.51 -3.41 34.55
C ALA A 462 10.05 -2.97 34.31
N THR A 463 9.80 -2.36 33.14
CA THR A 463 8.52 -1.77 32.77
C THR A 463 7.66 -2.74 31.96
N LYS A 464 6.39 -2.89 32.32
CA LYS A 464 5.38 -3.59 31.52
C LYS A 464 4.46 -2.56 30.85
N LEU A 465 4.56 -2.40 29.53
CA LEU A 465 3.76 -1.42 28.78
C LEU A 465 2.41 -1.96 28.31
N PHE A 466 2.31 -3.26 28.01
CA PHE A 466 1.05 -3.83 27.52
C PHE A 466 -0.07 -3.69 28.55
N LYS A 467 -1.15 -3.02 28.14
CA LYS A 467 -2.31 -2.62 28.95
C LYS A 467 -1.98 -1.71 30.13
N ALA A 468 -0.79 -1.11 30.16
CA ALA A 468 -0.47 -0.10 31.16
C ALA A 468 -1.26 1.19 30.90
N VAL A 469 -1.50 1.93 31.99
CA VAL A 469 -2.00 3.30 31.94
C VAL A 469 -0.87 4.21 32.40
N GLY A 470 -0.16 4.80 31.44
CA GLY A 470 0.96 5.70 31.71
C GLY A 470 0.51 7.08 32.19
N SER A 471 1.22 7.62 33.17
CA SER A 471 1.01 8.97 33.69
C SER A 471 1.35 10.03 32.64
N ARG A 472 0.43 10.98 32.43
CA ARG A 472 0.64 12.21 31.68
C ARG A 472 0.09 13.39 32.47
N PHE A 473 0.50 14.62 32.15
CA PHE A 473 -0.02 15.80 32.82
C PHE A 473 -0.26 16.98 31.88
N PHE A 474 -1.21 17.84 32.25
CA PHE A 474 -1.42 19.15 31.65
C PHE A 474 -0.81 20.20 32.59
N PRO A 475 0.16 21.02 32.14
CA PRO A 475 0.69 22.10 32.95
C PRO A 475 -0.41 23.15 33.20
N SER A 476 -0.37 23.78 34.36
CA SER A 476 -1.27 24.90 34.70
C SER A 476 -0.45 26.09 35.18
N GLY A 477 -0.51 27.20 34.44
CA GLY A 477 0.10 28.44 34.85
C GLY A 477 -0.60 29.07 36.06
N SER A 478 0.14 29.83 36.87
CA SER A 478 -0.45 30.62 37.96
C SER A 478 0.30 31.93 38.14
N GLY A 479 -0.43 33.04 38.31
CA GLY A 479 0.17 34.36 38.40
C GLY A 479 0.98 34.72 37.15
N SER A 480 2.28 34.96 37.31
CA SER A 480 3.23 35.23 36.21
C SER A 480 3.88 33.99 35.61
N THR A 481 3.65 32.80 36.16
CA THR A 481 4.23 31.54 35.67
C THR A 481 3.40 31.00 34.54
N THR A 482 3.99 30.84 33.35
CA THR A 482 3.31 30.29 32.17
C THR A 482 3.30 28.76 32.17
N GLU A 483 2.48 28.13 31.32
CA GLU A 483 2.47 26.67 31.17
C GLU A 483 3.85 26.11 30.78
N GLN A 484 4.58 26.80 29.88
CA GLN A 484 5.93 26.38 29.50
C GLN A 484 6.93 26.46 30.67
N ASP A 485 6.77 27.41 31.60
CA ASP A 485 7.66 27.54 32.76
C ASP A 485 7.47 26.39 33.74
N VAL A 486 6.23 25.92 33.89
CA VAL A 486 5.91 24.71 34.68
C VAL A 486 6.59 23.49 34.04
N VAL A 487 6.43 23.29 32.73
CA VAL A 487 7.05 22.14 32.04
C VAL A 487 8.57 22.17 32.15
N LYS A 488 9.21 23.33 31.98
CA LYS A 488 10.66 23.50 32.14
C LYS A 488 11.11 23.13 33.56
N THR A 489 10.41 23.64 34.57
CA THR A 489 10.73 23.40 35.99
C THR A 489 10.62 21.92 36.34
N ASP A 490 9.52 21.28 35.95
CA ASP A 490 9.28 19.87 36.21
C ASP A 490 10.27 18.98 35.45
N PHE A 491 10.61 19.33 34.22
CA PHE A 491 11.60 18.61 33.43
C PHE A 491 12.99 18.68 34.07
N ILE A 492 13.45 19.86 34.48
CA ILE A 492 14.75 20.04 35.13
C ILE A 492 14.82 19.17 36.41
N ALA A 493 13.74 19.15 37.20
CA ALA A 493 13.67 18.34 38.41
C ALA A 493 13.69 16.83 38.10
N GLU A 494 13.00 16.39 37.05
CA GLU A 494 13.01 14.98 36.61
C GLU A 494 14.38 14.56 36.06
N TYR A 495 14.98 15.40 35.21
CA TYR A 495 16.26 15.14 34.57
C TYR A 495 17.42 15.02 35.58
N ALA A 496 17.34 15.75 36.69
CA ALA A 496 18.32 15.70 37.79
C ALA A 496 18.34 14.36 38.54
N LYS A 497 17.31 13.51 38.41
CA LYS A 497 17.28 12.18 39.04
C LYS A 497 18.24 11.21 38.35
N ALA A 498 18.62 10.15 39.07
CA ALA A 498 19.32 9.00 38.47
C ALA A 498 18.46 8.35 37.38
N LYS A 499 19.07 7.84 36.30
CA LYS A 499 18.33 7.37 35.11
C LYS A 499 17.27 6.30 35.43
N GLU A 500 17.53 5.43 36.41
CA GLU A 500 16.63 4.37 36.87
C GLU A 500 15.37 4.91 37.57
N GLN A 501 15.43 6.14 38.09
CA GLN A 501 14.36 6.83 38.80
C GLN A 501 13.59 7.82 37.92
N ARG A 502 14.06 8.08 36.70
CA ARG A 502 13.42 9.02 35.78
C ARG A 502 12.15 8.39 35.24
N LYS A 503 11.02 9.09 35.42
CA LYS A 503 9.79 8.73 34.73
C LYS A 503 9.81 9.18 33.28
N TRP A 504 9.04 8.50 32.44
CA TRP A 504 8.65 8.99 31.14
C TRP A 504 7.99 10.37 31.31
N PHE A 505 8.64 11.39 30.79
CA PHE A 505 8.16 12.77 30.92
C PHE A 505 7.15 13.07 29.82
N HIS A 506 5.87 12.89 30.16
CA HIS A 506 4.76 13.05 29.22
C HIS A 506 3.87 14.22 29.62
N PHE A 507 3.91 15.29 28.83
CA PHE A 507 3.08 16.48 29.01
C PHE A 507 2.11 16.67 27.85
N CYS A 508 1.02 17.38 28.10
CA CYS A 508 -0.10 17.52 27.16
C CYS A 508 -0.58 18.97 27.06
N CYS A 509 -1.24 19.30 25.95
CA CYS A 509 -1.99 20.53 25.80
C CYS A 509 -3.25 20.31 24.95
N HIS A 510 -4.27 21.16 25.14
CA HIS A 510 -5.48 21.13 24.32
C HIS A 510 -5.30 21.97 23.04
N THR A 511 -4.90 23.23 23.20
CA THR A 511 -4.57 24.14 22.11
C THR A 511 -3.15 24.66 22.32
N ALA A 512 -2.24 24.32 21.42
CA ALA A 512 -0.88 24.83 21.48
C ALA A 512 -0.87 26.35 21.22
N THR A 513 -0.08 27.09 21.98
CA THR A 513 0.16 28.53 21.81
C THR A 513 1.60 28.75 21.32
N LEU A 514 2.02 30.00 21.09
CA LEU A 514 3.42 30.29 20.78
C LEU A 514 4.39 29.88 21.91
N ASP A 515 3.93 29.89 23.16
CA ASP A 515 4.72 29.43 24.30
C ASP A 515 5.10 27.95 24.20
N TRP A 516 4.20 27.14 23.63
CA TRP A 516 4.48 25.73 23.35
C TRP A 516 5.56 25.57 22.28
N VAL A 517 5.60 26.45 21.28
CA VAL A 517 6.69 26.45 20.28
C VAL A 517 8.01 26.86 20.92
N ASN A 518 8.00 27.91 21.75
CA ASN A 518 9.19 28.36 22.50
C ASN A 518 9.71 27.27 23.45
N LEU A 519 8.82 26.49 24.06
CA LEU A 519 9.19 25.33 24.87
C LEU A 519 9.92 24.26 24.04
N LEU A 520 9.47 23.97 22.81
CA LEU A 520 10.13 23.02 21.92
C LEU A 520 11.51 23.54 21.49
N VAL A 521 11.64 24.84 21.21
CA VAL A 521 12.95 25.47 20.96
C VAL A 521 13.87 25.27 22.17
N TRP A 522 13.37 25.50 23.38
CA TRP A 522 14.13 25.29 24.61
C TRP A 522 14.60 23.82 24.77
N PHE A 523 13.75 22.83 24.49
CA PHE A 523 14.16 21.42 24.51
C PHE A 523 15.26 21.14 23.49
N ASN A 524 15.13 21.64 22.27
CA ASN A 524 16.14 21.49 21.20
C ASN A 524 17.49 22.09 21.62
N ASP A 525 17.48 23.31 22.14
CA ASP A 525 18.67 24.11 22.41
C ASP A 525 19.44 23.64 23.66
N ASN A 526 18.76 23.00 24.61
CA ASN A 526 19.38 22.56 25.86
C ASN A 526 19.68 21.07 25.87
N TYR A 527 18.81 20.26 25.27
CA TYR A 527 18.87 18.80 25.40
C TYR A 527 18.76 18.03 24.08
N GLY A 528 18.36 18.70 22.99
CA GLY A 528 18.30 18.14 21.64
C GLY A 528 19.60 18.35 20.87
N LYS A 529 19.50 18.40 19.53
CA LYS A 529 20.64 18.42 18.60
C LYS A 529 21.54 19.66 18.74
N ASP A 530 20.98 20.76 19.23
CA ASP A 530 21.72 22.02 19.45
C ASP A 530 22.20 22.15 20.91
N GLY A 531 21.89 21.16 21.76
CA GLY A 531 22.25 21.10 23.17
C GLY A 531 23.06 19.85 23.50
N SER A 532 22.70 19.16 24.60
CA SER A 532 23.42 17.96 25.04
C SER A 532 23.11 16.68 24.25
N ASP A 533 22.08 16.71 23.40
CA ASP A 533 21.59 15.59 22.60
C ASP A 533 21.21 14.34 23.43
N ASP A 534 20.71 14.55 24.65
CA ASP A 534 20.42 13.50 25.64
C ASP A 534 18.98 12.97 25.59
N ILE A 535 18.06 13.63 24.88
CA ILE A 535 16.62 13.29 24.90
C ILE A 535 16.20 12.45 23.69
N TRP A 536 15.28 11.52 23.94
CA TRP A 536 14.45 10.92 22.91
C TRP A 536 13.04 11.52 23.03
N PHE A 537 12.74 12.48 22.16
CA PHE A 537 11.44 13.13 22.09
C PHE A 537 10.59 12.45 21.01
N THR A 538 9.62 11.64 21.43
CA THR A 538 8.92 10.71 20.53
C THR A 538 7.45 10.51 20.89
N THR A 539 6.71 9.85 20.01
CA THR A 539 5.34 9.39 20.21
C THR A 539 5.27 8.18 21.15
N ILE A 540 4.10 7.97 21.74
CA ILE A 540 3.85 6.88 22.70
C ILE A 540 4.01 5.53 22.03
N ASP A 541 3.50 5.40 20.81
CA ASP A 541 3.55 4.15 20.10
C ASP A 541 4.92 3.82 19.50
N GLU A 542 5.72 4.80 19.08
CA GLU A 542 7.10 4.53 18.69
C GLU A 542 7.91 3.95 19.88
N TYR A 543 7.76 4.51 21.09
CA TYR A 543 8.39 3.93 22.28
C TYR A 543 7.85 2.53 22.61
N TYR A 544 6.53 2.33 22.52
CA TYR A 544 5.91 1.02 22.75
C TYR A 544 6.46 -0.05 21.79
N GLU A 545 6.56 0.27 20.51
CA GLU A 545 7.07 -0.62 19.47
C GLU A 545 8.55 -0.92 19.66
N TYR A 546 9.37 0.10 19.93
CA TYR A 546 10.78 -0.10 20.26
C TYR A 546 10.97 -0.97 21.51
N ASP A 547 10.14 -0.79 22.54
CA ASP A 547 10.18 -1.63 23.73
C ASP A 547 9.83 -3.09 23.43
N ASN A 548 8.86 -3.30 22.53
CA ASN A 548 8.52 -4.62 22.03
C ASN A 548 9.68 -5.23 21.22
N ILE A 549 10.30 -4.48 20.31
CA ILE A 549 11.46 -4.91 19.52
C ILE A 549 12.60 -5.32 20.45
N ARG A 550 13.02 -4.46 21.39
CA ARG A 550 14.11 -4.74 22.33
C ARG A 550 13.89 -6.04 23.13
N LYS A 551 12.64 -6.32 23.51
CA LYS A 551 12.30 -7.48 24.35
C LYS A 551 12.15 -8.77 23.55
N ASN A 552 11.67 -8.69 22.32
CA ASN A 552 11.22 -9.85 21.55
C ASN A 552 12.02 -10.11 20.26
N ALA A 553 12.87 -9.18 19.83
CA ALA A 553 13.76 -9.40 18.69
C ALA A 553 14.79 -10.48 19.01
N ILE A 554 15.05 -11.29 17.99
CA ILE A 554 16.01 -12.39 18.05
C ILE A 554 17.18 -12.01 17.17
N VAL A 555 18.38 -11.93 17.73
CA VAL A 555 19.62 -11.58 17.03
C VAL A 555 20.57 -12.77 17.08
N ARG A 556 21.05 -13.20 15.91
CA ARG A 556 22.20 -14.12 15.80
C ARG A 556 23.37 -13.40 15.18
N LYS A 557 24.55 -13.81 15.61
CA LYS A 557 25.84 -13.38 15.08
C LYS A 557 26.63 -14.61 14.66
N SER A 558 27.31 -14.52 13.53
CA SER A 558 28.29 -15.51 13.10
C SER A 558 29.47 -14.80 12.44
N LEU A 559 30.63 -15.46 12.38
CA LEU A 559 31.83 -14.90 11.79
C LEU A 559 32.27 -15.74 10.59
N ASN A 560 32.41 -15.11 9.44
CA ASN A 560 33.00 -15.70 8.24
C ASN A 560 34.23 -14.88 7.83
N GLY A 561 35.42 -15.39 8.17
CA GLY A 561 36.67 -14.62 8.03
C GLY A 561 36.64 -13.37 8.91
N SER A 562 36.73 -12.19 8.31
CA SER A 562 36.62 -10.88 8.99
C SER A 562 35.22 -10.27 8.91
N THR A 563 34.21 -11.01 8.47
CA THR A 563 32.83 -10.51 8.35
C THR A 563 31.97 -11.05 9.48
N LEU A 564 31.42 -10.15 10.29
CA LEU A 564 30.39 -10.45 11.28
C LEU A 564 29.02 -10.37 10.60
N HIS A 565 28.39 -11.52 10.43
CA HIS A 565 27.03 -11.61 9.89
C HIS A 565 26.02 -11.59 11.03
N LEU A 566 25.08 -10.65 10.97
CA LEU A 566 23.93 -10.59 11.86
C LEU A 566 22.63 -10.97 11.13
N SER A 567 21.90 -11.93 11.68
CA SER A 567 20.54 -12.28 11.27
C SER A 567 19.57 -11.90 12.39
N ILE A 568 18.62 -11.03 12.08
CA ILE A 568 17.69 -10.47 13.05
C ILE A 568 16.26 -10.80 12.64
N TYR A 569 15.50 -11.45 13.51
CA TYR A 569 14.04 -11.56 13.37
C TYR A 569 13.38 -10.42 14.13
N LEU A 570 12.94 -9.40 13.39
CA LEU A 570 12.30 -8.19 13.89
C LEU A 570 10.81 -8.45 14.16
N PRO A 571 10.31 -8.40 15.41
CA PRO A 571 8.91 -8.68 15.71
C PRO A 571 8.00 -7.64 15.05
N LYS A 572 6.89 -8.12 14.47
CA LYS A 572 5.80 -7.28 13.99
C LYS A 572 4.65 -7.28 14.99
N GLY A 573 3.73 -6.34 14.85
CA GLY A 573 2.52 -6.27 15.65
C GLY A 573 1.38 -5.59 14.90
N GLN A 574 0.18 -5.74 15.45
CA GLN A 574 -0.99 -5.02 14.99
C GLN A 574 -0.73 -3.52 15.05
N TYR A 575 -0.84 -2.87 13.91
CA TYR A 575 -0.60 -1.43 13.77
C TYR A 575 0.79 -0.99 14.23
N PHE A 576 1.81 -1.82 14.06
CA PHE A 576 3.20 -1.40 14.23
C PHE A 576 3.67 -0.64 12.98
N TYR A 577 4.26 0.53 13.17
CA TYR A 577 4.66 1.47 12.12
C TYR A 577 6.11 1.94 12.21
N TYR A 578 6.83 1.58 13.27
CA TYR A 578 8.19 2.04 13.54
C TYR A 578 9.16 0.85 13.65
N PRO A 579 9.45 0.16 12.52
CA PRO A 579 10.34 -1.00 12.47
C PRO A 579 11.83 -0.58 12.50
N ASP A 580 12.16 0.45 13.30
CA ASP A 580 13.51 0.98 13.44
C ASP A 580 14.01 0.88 14.90
N PHE A 581 15.28 0.54 15.04
CA PHE A 581 15.90 0.23 16.33
C PHE A 581 17.40 0.53 16.33
N THR A 582 17.98 0.56 17.53
CA THR A 582 19.41 0.74 17.76
C THR A 582 19.99 -0.53 18.36
N LEU A 583 21.18 -0.92 17.91
CA LEU A 583 22.02 -1.93 18.54
C LEU A 583 23.34 -1.29 18.98
N LEU A 584 23.85 -1.73 20.13
CA LEU A 584 25.22 -1.48 20.58
C LEU A 584 25.97 -2.80 20.58
N LEU A 585 27.08 -2.84 19.84
CA LEU A 585 27.95 -4.01 19.76
C LEU A 585 29.26 -3.69 20.46
N ASP A 586 29.46 -4.28 21.64
CA ASP A 586 30.69 -4.15 22.42
C ASP A 586 31.80 -5.02 21.82
N GLY A 587 33.05 -4.59 21.98
CA GLY A 587 34.22 -5.27 21.43
C GLY A 587 34.52 -4.94 19.95
N ILE A 588 33.78 -4.03 19.33
CA ILE A 588 34.05 -3.55 17.97
C ILE A 588 34.60 -2.12 18.03
N THR A 589 35.90 -1.98 17.77
CA THR A 589 36.61 -0.69 17.84
C THR A 589 36.79 -0.01 16.49
N GLN A 590 36.67 -0.76 15.37
CA GLN A 590 36.76 -0.25 14.00
C GLN A 590 35.92 -1.12 13.05
N VAL A 591 35.33 -0.49 12.03
CA VAL A 591 34.57 -1.16 10.97
C VAL A 591 35.04 -0.69 9.60
N GLY A 592 35.19 -1.62 8.66
CA GLY A 592 35.52 -1.34 7.26
C GLY A 592 34.28 -0.99 6.41
N GLY A 593 33.09 -1.38 6.86
CA GLY A 593 31.81 -1.09 6.21
C GLY A 593 30.70 -2.01 6.71
N VAL A 594 29.46 -1.62 6.44
CA VAL A 594 28.27 -2.41 6.78
C VAL A 594 27.39 -2.54 5.54
N VAL A 595 27.06 -3.77 5.17
CA VAL A 595 26.16 -4.09 4.07
C VAL A 595 24.89 -4.69 4.64
N ALA A 596 23.73 -4.30 4.11
CA ALA A 596 22.43 -4.76 4.60
C ALA A 596 21.54 -5.18 3.44
N ASN A 597 20.71 -6.21 3.66
CA ASN A 597 19.78 -6.70 2.66
C ASN A 597 18.73 -5.65 2.25
N ASP A 598 17.96 -5.95 1.21
CA ASP A 598 16.95 -5.06 0.60
C ASP A 598 15.83 -4.63 1.55
N LYS A 599 15.50 -5.46 2.54
CA LYS A 599 14.50 -5.15 3.58
C LYS A 599 14.91 -4.02 4.52
N ILE A 600 16.21 -3.74 4.65
CA ILE A 600 16.72 -2.60 5.41
C ILE A 600 16.82 -1.41 4.45
N THR A 601 15.97 -0.41 4.66
CA THR A 601 15.92 0.83 3.88
C THR A 601 16.81 1.92 4.47
N GLY A 602 16.93 1.95 5.80
CA GLY A 602 17.77 2.91 6.51
C GLY A 602 18.85 2.27 7.37
N LEU A 603 20.05 2.84 7.32
CA LEU A 603 21.20 2.36 8.08
C LEU A 603 22.12 3.54 8.39
N SER A 604 22.47 3.70 9.67
CA SER A 604 23.55 4.57 10.12
C SER A 604 24.35 3.87 11.21
N TYR A 605 25.65 4.16 11.29
CA TYR A 605 26.49 3.56 12.30
C TYR A 605 27.65 4.46 12.67
N VAL A 606 28.14 4.32 13.90
CA VAL A 606 29.33 4.98 14.41
C VAL A 606 30.00 4.09 15.45
N VAL A 607 31.33 4.09 15.49
CA VAL A 607 32.06 3.50 16.61
C VAL A 607 32.34 4.59 17.63
N LYS A 608 31.84 4.40 18.86
CA LYS A 608 31.98 5.34 19.96
C LYS A 608 32.13 4.59 21.28
N ASP A 609 33.04 5.03 22.13
CA ASP A 609 33.28 4.46 23.47
C ASP A 609 33.57 2.93 23.46
N GLY A 610 34.24 2.45 22.40
CA GLY A 610 34.58 1.02 22.23
C GLY A 610 33.43 0.14 21.74
N LYS A 611 32.27 0.73 21.43
CA LYS A 611 31.08 0.05 20.90
C LYS A 611 30.75 0.54 19.50
N LEU A 612 30.32 -0.36 18.63
CA LEU A 612 29.66 -0.01 17.38
C LEU A 612 28.18 0.23 17.66
N MET A 613 27.72 1.47 17.49
CA MET A 613 26.29 1.79 17.42
C MET A 613 25.79 1.59 16.00
N LEU A 614 24.67 0.88 15.86
CA LEU A 614 23.99 0.61 14.60
C LEU A 614 22.52 1.03 14.74
N ASN A 615 22.08 2.01 13.95
CA ASN A 615 20.67 2.31 13.78
C ASN A 615 20.17 1.66 12.50
N VAL A 616 19.20 0.77 12.62
CA VAL A 616 18.64 -0.03 11.53
C VAL A 616 17.18 0.34 11.36
N ASN A 617 16.75 0.61 10.13
CA ASN A 617 15.37 0.92 9.79
C ASN A 617 14.90 0.02 8.64
N ALA A 618 13.83 -0.75 8.89
CA ALA A 618 13.20 -1.64 7.92
C ALA A 618 11.85 -1.11 7.38
N ASP A 619 11.59 0.20 7.49
CA ASP A 619 10.36 0.81 6.98
C ASP A 619 10.47 1.04 5.47
N ALA A 620 9.64 0.33 4.70
CA ALA A 620 9.54 0.51 3.26
C ALA A 620 9.08 1.94 2.87
N LYS A 621 8.30 2.62 3.72
CA LYS A 621 7.81 3.99 3.45
C LYS A 621 8.91 5.03 3.42
N LEU A 622 10.07 4.74 3.99
CA LEU A 622 11.20 5.67 3.98
C LEU A 622 11.64 6.01 2.55
N LEU A 623 11.59 5.04 1.64
CA LEU A 623 11.89 5.25 0.22
C LEU A 623 10.80 6.04 -0.51
N GLU A 624 9.53 5.75 -0.22
CA GLU A 624 8.40 6.50 -0.78
C GLU A 624 8.47 7.98 -0.40
N LEU A 625 8.81 8.29 0.85
CA LEU A 625 8.97 9.66 1.33
C LEU A 625 10.19 10.34 0.72
N ALA A 626 11.31 9.63 0.54
CA ALA A 626 12.50 10.16 -0.12
C ALA A 626 12.18 10.60 -1.55
N GLU A 627 11.44 9.76 -2.28
CA GLU A 627 10.96 10.08 -3.63
C GLU A 627 10.00 11.26 -3.61
N GLU A 628 9.00 11.24 -2.73
CA GLU A 628 7.97 12.28 -2.67
C GLU A 628 8.60 13.67 -2.43
N PHE A 629 9.46 13.81 -1.42
CA PHE A 629 10.07 15.10 -1.10
C PHE A 629 11.11 15.53 -2.14
N THR A 630 11.87 14.60 -2.71
CA THR A 630 12.83 14.91 -3.78
C THR A 630 12.09 15.44 -5.01
N SER A 631 11.04 14.72 -5.46
CA SER A 631 10.18 15.16 -6.57
C SER A 631 9.46 16.49 -6.27
N LYS A 632 9.07 16.72 -5.01
CA LYS A 632 8.47 17.99 -4.60
C LYS A 632 9.48 19.13 -4.68
N TYR A 633 10.72 18.93 -4.25
CA TYR A 633 11.79 19.90 -4.44
C TYR A 633 12.08 20.15 -5.92
N GLU A 634 12.19 19.10 -6.74
CA GLU A 634 12.47 19.23 -8.18
C GLU A 634 11.43 20.08 -8.91
N SER A 635 10.15 19.90 -8.56
CA SER A 635 9.02 20.60 -9.17
C SER A 635 8.80 22.03 -8.64
N THR A 636 9.19 22.32 -7.40
CA THR A 636 8.90 23.62 -6.76
C THR A 636 10.13 24.50 -6.54
N ARG A 637 11.31 23.89 -6.41
CA ARG A 637 12.59 24.51 -6.04
C ARG A 637 12.55 25.35 -4.76
N GLN A 638 11.59 25.10 -3.88
CA GLN A 638 11.53 25.79 -2.59
C GLN A 638 12.48 25.10 -1.61
N LYS A 639 13.32 25.90 -0.93
CA LYS A 639 14.33 25.41 0.03
C LYS A 639 13.76 24.53 1.13
N VAL A 640 12.51 24.78 1.53
CA VAL A 640 11.81 23.99 2.54
C VAL A 640 11.66 22.51 2.14
N TRP A 641 11.39 22.21 0.86
CA TRP A 641 11.27 20.83 0.37
C TRP A 641 12.63 20.19 0.16
N GLU A 642 13.66 20.97 -0.18
CA GLU A 642 15.04 20.49 -0.20
C GLU A 642 15.47 20.00 1.19
N ASN A 643 15.19 20.80 2.23
CA ASN A 643 15.54 20.46 3.60
C ASN A 643 14.83 19.19 4.08
N ASP A 644 13.58 18.98 3.68
CA ASP A 644 12.83 17.76 4.01
C ASP A 644 13.31 16.54 3.22
N ALA A 645 13.63 16.71 1.93
CA ALA A 645 14.22 15.66 1.12
C ALA A 645 15.57 15.24 1.70
N LEU A 646 16.46 16.18 2.01
CA LEU A 646 17.74 15.91 2.66
C LEU A 646 17.56 15.22 4.02
N TYR A 647 16.58 15.63 4.82
CA TYR A 647 16.26 15.00 6.11
C TYR A 647 15.87 13.51 5.97
N ILE A 648 15.03 13.18 4.99
CA ILE A 648 14.63 11.78 4.76
C ILE A 648 15.77 10.98 4.10
N VAL A 649 16.44 11.54 3.10
CA VAL A 649 17.55 10.90 2.37
C VAL A 649 18.73 10.58 3.29
N ALA A 650 19.00 11.42 4.30
CA ALA A 650 20.04 11.16 5.30
C ALA A 650 19.78 9.89 6.14
N GLN A 651 18.54 9.41 6.20
CA GLN A 651 18.16 8.20 6.95
C GLN A 651 18.29 6.93 6.12
N LEU A 652 18.29 7.03 4.78
CA LEU A 652 18.45 5.88 3.88
C LEU A 652 19.84 5.27 3.99
N LYS A 653 19.99 3.96 3.80
CA LYS A 653 21.32 3.34 3.69
C LYS A 653 22.09 3.91 2.48
N GLU A 654 23.42 3.85 2.55
CA GLU A 654 24.34 4.52 1.61
C GLU A 654 24.02 4.25 0.13
N VAL A 655 23.78 2.99 -0.23
CA VAL A 655 23.49 2.60 -1.62
C VAL A 655 22.17 3.16 -2.17
N LEU A 656 21.24 3.56 -1.31
CA LEU A 656 19.94 4.12 -1.70
C LEU A 656 19.98 5.65 -1.77
N ARG A 657 20.72 6.32 -0.87
CA ARG A 657 20.75 7.79 -0.79
C ARG A 657 21.40 8.47 -2.00
N GLN A 658 22.41 7.85 -2.64
CA GLN A 658 23.23 8.55 -3.64
C GLN A 658 22.39 9.06 -4.83
N SER A 659 21.45 8.25 -5.33
CA SER A 659 20.59 8.66 -6.45
C SER A 659 19.71 9.89 -6.14
N TYR A 660 19.25 10.02 -4.90
CA TYR A 660 18.49 11.19 -4.45
C TYR A 660 19.41 12.40 -4.23
N LEU A 661 20.60 12.19 -3.65
CA LEU A 661 21.58 13.26 -3.50
C LEU A 661 22.00 13.83 -4.86
N ASP A 662 22.22 12.99 -5.86
CA ASP A 662 22.55 13.43 -7.22
C ASP A 662 21.44 14.33 -7.78
N ARG A 663 20.17 13.94 -7.61
CA ARG A 663 18.99 14.73 -8.00
C ARG A 663 18.87 16.05 -7.25
N LEU A 664 19.09 16.03 -5.93
CA LEU A 664 19.04 17.23 -5.08
C LEU A 664 20.19 18.20 -5.39
N ASN A 665 21.35 17.69 -5.79
CA ASN A 665 22.54 18.47 -6.16
C ASN A 665 22.51 18.99 -7.60
N VAL A 666 21.51 18.63 -8.41
CA VAL A 666 21.34 19.22 -9.74
C VAL A 666 20.97 20.69 -9.59
N SER A 667 21.96 21.56 -9.79
CA SER A 667 21.74 22.99 -9.99
C SER A 667 20.82 23.17 -11.21
N PRO A 668 19.76 23.99 -11.14
CA PRO A 668 18.93 24.23 -12.31
C PRO A 668 19.80 24.79 -13.43
N ASP A 669 19.71 24.22 -14.63
CA ASP A 669 20.42 24.72 -15.81
C ASP A 669 20.27 26.24 -15.91
N ALA A 670 21.38 26.94 -16.20
CA ALA A 670 21.39 28.38 -16.39
C ALA A 670 20.25 28.77 -17.34
N VAL A 671 19.40 29.70 -16.91
CA VAL A 671 18.23 30.11 -17.69
C VAL A 671 18.71 30.69 -19.00
N THR A 672 18.46 29.97 -20.08
CA THR A 672 18.83 30.39 -21.43
C THR A 672 17.55 30.60 -22.21
N LEU A 673 17.32 31.84 -22.63
CA LEU A 673 16.25 32.18 -23.55
C LEU A 673 16.77 31.93 -24.98
N ASN A 674 16.30 30.85 -25.58
CA ASN A 674 16.72 30.42 -26.91
C ASN A 674 16.13 31.34 -27.98
N SER A 675 14.81 31.59 -27.92
CA SER A 675 14.09 32.48 -28.83
C SER A 675 12.77 32.93 -28.24
N ILE A 676 12.12 33.89 -28.89
CA ILE A 676 10.71 34.22 -28.65
C ILE A 676 9.97 34.28 -29.99
N SER A 677 8.69 33.95 -29.99
CA SER A 677 7.80 34.11 -31.15
C SER A 677 6.56 34.89 -30.78
N ILE A 678 6.04 35.70 -31.71
CA ILE A 678 4.82 36.50 -31.54
C ILE A 678 3.71 35.85 -32.37
N ASN A 679 2.53 35.63 -31.78
CA ASN A 679 1.37 35.00 -32.42
C ASN A 679 1.76 33.73 -33.22
N SER A 680 2.48 32.82 -32.57
CA SER A 680 2.99 31.58 -33.17
C SER A 680 3.88 31.78 -34.41
N GLY A 681 4.59 32.91 -34.49
CA GLY A 681 5.51 33.24 -35.58
C GLY A 681 4.90 34.02 -36.74
N SER A 682 3.73 34.63 -36.55
CA SER A 682 3.08 35.45 -37.57
C SER A 682 3.90 36.71 -37.92
N SER A 683 4.01 37.05 -39.20
CA SER A 683 4.72 38.25 -39.65
C SER A 683 3.93 39.54 -39.46
N THR A 684 2.60 39.47 -39.44
CA THR A 684 1.71 40.63 -39.28
C THR A 684 0.59 40.36 -38.27
N THR A 685 -0.05 41.42 -37.77
CA THR A 685 -1.22 41.38 -36.89
C THR A 685 -2.12 42.58 -37.17
N ILE A 686 -3.43 42.42 -37.02
CA ILE A 686 -4.40 43.52 -36.94
C ILE A 686 -4.90 43.75 -35.50
N SER A 687 -4.41 42.95 -34.55
CA SER A 687 -4.68 43.08 -33.12
C SER A 687 -3.49 43.74 -32.42
N GLN A 688 -3.78 44.75 -31.60
CA GLN A 688 -2.78 45.39 -30.74
C GLN A 688 -2.34 44.47 -29.57
N ASN A 689 -3.18 43.52 -29.15
CA ASN A 689 -2.83 42.50 -28.16
C ASN A 689 -2.25 41.28 -28.86
N VAL A 690 -1.05 40.87 -28.46
CA VAL A 690 -0.31 39.76 -29.04
C VAL A 690 0.12 38.76 -27.99
N THR A 691 0.27 37.50 -28.40
CA THR A 691 0.75 36.41 -27.56
C THR A 691 2.22 36.14 -27.83
N ILE A 692 3.03 36.08 -26.78
CA ILE A 692 4.46 35.84 -26.83
C ILE A 692 4.75 34.45 -26.29
N THR A 693 5.36 33.60 -27.12
CA THR A 693 5.74 32.25 -26.75
C THR A 693 7.27 32.17 -26.66
N PRO A 694 7.84 32.14 -25.44
CA PRO A 694 9.27 31.98 -25.24
C PRO A 694 9.70 30.51 -25.40
N SER A 695 10.86 30.29 -26.01
CA SER A 695 11.56 29.01 -26.00
C SER A 695 12.80 29.14 -25.13
N TYR A 696 12.93 28.32 -24.09
CA TYR A 696 14.00 28.42 -23.12
C TYR A 696 14.42 27.05 -22.58
N THR A 697 15.61 27.01 -22.00
CA THR A 697 16.08 25.92 -21.13
C THR A 697 16.27 26.45 -19.70
N GLY A 698 16.29 25.54 -18.72
CA GLY A 698 16.28 25.90 -17.30
C GLY A 698 14.87 26.20 -16.77
N ALA A 699 14.80 26.62 -15.50
CA ALA A 699 13.55 26.92 -14.79
C ALA A 699 13.45 28.42 -14.46
N PRO A 700 13.03 29.28 -15.42
CA PRO A 700 12.84 30.70 -15.15
C PRO A 700 11.70 30.93 -14.16
N THR A 701 11.90 31.84 -13.22
CA THR A 701 10.88 32.23 -12.23
C THR A 701 10.37 33.65 -12.44
N HIS A 702 11.07 34.45 -13.26
CA HIS A 702 10.69 35.82 -13.57
C HIS A 702 11.06 36.21 -15.00
N TYR A 703 10.39 37.23 -15.54
CA TYR A 703 10.73 37.84 -16.82
C TYR A 703 10.60 39.36 -16.81
N LYS A 704 11.23 40.01 -17.80
CA LYS A 704 11.03 41.39 -18.21
C LYS A 704 10.70 41.41 -19.69
N ILE A 705 9.69 42.18 -20.08
CA ILE A 705 9.23 42.31 -21.47
C ILE A 705 8.98 43.77 -21.83
N GLY A 706 9.28 44.16 -23.07
CA GLY A 706 9.03 45.51 -23.55
C GLY A 706 9.47 45.72 -25.00
N GLU A 707 9.15 46.89 -25.58
CA GLU A 707 9.58 47.28 -26.93
C GLU A 707 10.93 48.02 -26.95
N SER A 708 11.61 48.14 -25.81
CA SER A 708 12.96 48.72 -25.70
C SER A 708 14.00 47.62 -25.48
N SER A 709 15.10 47.67 -26.24
CA SER A 709 16.10 46.61 -26.28
C SER A 709 16.86 46.37 -24.97
N ASP A 710 16.95 47.39 -24.12
CA ASP A 710 17.61 47.33 -22.82
C ASP A 710 16.65 46.94 -21.67
N LEU A 711 15.34 46.88 -21.95
CA LEU A 711 14.28 46.63 -20.97
C LEU A 711 14.34 47.54 -19.72
N SER A 712 14.91 48.74 -19.86
CA SER A 712 15.15 49.65 -18.73
C SER A 712 13.85 50.17 -18.11
N GLY A 713 12.79 50.30 -18.91
CA GLY A 713 11.43 50.64 -18.45
C GLY A 713 10.55 49.46 -18.05
N ALA A 714 11.04 48.21 -18.13
CA ALA A 714 10.24 47.02 -17.87
C ALA A 714 10.33 46.55 -16.40
N SER A 715 9.18 46.36 -15.77
CA SER A 715 9.05 45.74 -14.45
C SER A 715 9.41 44.25 -14.51
N LEU A 716 10.01 43.73 -13.44
CA LEU A 716 10.23 42.30 -13.27
C LEU A 716 8.90 41.65 -12.84
N VAL A 717 8.46 40.63 -13.56
CA VAL A 717 7.18 39.94 -13.34
C VAL A 717 7.44 38.47 -13.07
N SER A 718 6.75 37.87 -12.09
CA SER A 718 6.84 36.43 -11.81
C SER A 718 6.33 35.59 -12.99
N TYR A 719 6.95 34.44 -13.19
CA TYR A 719 6.67 33.52 -14.29
C TYR A 719 6.35 32.14 -13.75
N SER A 720 5.19 31.61 -14.11
CA SER A 720 4.72 30.28 -13.72
C SER A 720 4.62 29.30 -14.90
N GLY A 721 5.29 29.61 -16.02
CA GLY A 721 5.20 28.84 -17.27
C GLY A 721 4.11 29.34 -18.23
N GLY A 722 4.22 28.94 -19.50
CA GLY A 722 3.24 29.24 -20.55
C GLY A 722 3.50 30.54 -21.34
N ASN A 723 2.51 30.94 -22.14
CA ASN A 723 2.57 32.12 -23.01
C ASN A 723 2.39 33.43 -22.24
N ILE A 724 3.00 34.51 -22.72
CA ILE A 724 2.94 35.85 -22.13
C ILE A 724 2.06 36.74 -23.02
N GLN A 725 1.08 37.44 -22.44
CA GLN A 725 0.29 38.44 -23.17
C GLN A 725 1.01 39.79 -23.17
N TYR A 726 1.07 40.46 -24.32
CA TYR A 726 1.68 41.78 -24.46
C TYR A 726 0.82 42.70 -25.34
N THR A 727 0.65 43.95 -24.93
CA THR A 727 -0.06 44.98 -25.70
C THR A 727 0.96 45.87 -26.40
N LEU A 728 0.92 45.89 -27.74
CA LEU A 728 1.80 46.70 -28.57
C LEU A 728 1.57 48.20 -28.38
N SER A 729 2.61 49.01 -28.56
CA SER A 729 2.50 50.47 -28.61
C SER A 729 1.56 50.93 -29.73
N SER A 730 0.88 52.06 -29.54
CA SER A 730 -0.05 52.60 -30.53
C SER A 730 0.63 52.95 -31.86
N GLY A 731 -0.13 52.91 -32.96
CA GLY A 731 0.35 53.16 -34.32
C GLY A 731 0.73 51.89 -35.07
N TYR A 732 0.23 51.78 -36.31
CA TYR A 732 0.53 50.70 -37.25
C TYR A 732 2.00 50.75 -37.71
N GLY A 733 2.53 49.62 -38.15
CA GLY A 733 3.92 49.44 -38.55
C GLY A 733 4.63 48.34 -37.79
N GLU A 734 5.93 48.20 -38.04
CA GLU A 734 6.76 47.18 -37.42
C GLU A 734 6.96 47.41 -35.91
N LYS A 735 6.74 46.37 -35.11
CA LYS A 735 6.93 46.36 -33.66
C LYS A 735 7.94 45.28 -33.30
N THR A 736 8.96 45.63 -32.52
CA THR A 736 9.93 44.68 -31.99
C THR A 736 9.71 44.51 -30.49
N ILE A 737 9.51 43.27 -30.05
CA ILE A 737 9.37 42.93 -28.63
C ILE A 737 10.67 42.28 -28.16
N TYR A 738 11.14 42.68 -26.98
CA TYR A 738 12.29 42.13 -26.29
C TYR A 738 11.83 41.43 -25.02
N LEU A 739 12.43 40.27 -24.73
CA LEU A 739 12.17 39.48 -23.53
C LEU A 739 13.49 39.07 -22.88
N LYS A 740 13.54 39.12 -21.56
CA LYS A 740 14.59 38.53 -20.73
C LYS A 740 13.95 37.70 -19.64
N MET A 741 14.49 36.52 -19.38
CA MET A 741 14.05 35.63 -18.30
C MET A 741 15.17 35.41 -17.29
N LYS A 742 14.82 35.14 -16.04
CA LYS A 742 15.78 34.83 -14.98
C LYS A 742 15.24 33.83 -13.97
N ASN A 743 16.15 33.26 -13.19
CA ASN A 743 15.86 32.64 -11.91
C ASN A 743 16.72 33.31 -10.81
N ALA A 744 16.82 32.69 -9.64
CA ALA A 744 17.65 33.20 -8.54
C ALA A 744 19.16 33.21 -8.89
N GLU A 745 19.59 32.25 -9.71
CA GLU A 745 21.01 31.93 -9.96
C GLU A 745 21.56 32.56 -11.25
N SER A 746 20.70 32.84 -12.23
CA SER A 746 21.11 33.25 -13.57
C SER A 746 20.07 34.13 -14.27
N GLU A 747 20.55 34.99 -15.17
CA GLU A 747 19.71 35.75 -16.09
C GLU A 747 20.09 35.42 -17.53
N SER A 748 19.08 35.14 -18.36
CA SER A 748 19.27 34.95 -19.79
C SER A 748 19.72 36.23 -20.49
N VAL A 749 20.29 36.09 -21.69
CA VAL A 749 20.43 37.21 -22.63
C VAL A 749 19.05 37.66 -23.13
N VAL A 750 18.93 38.94 -23.49
CA VAL A 750 17.71 39.47 -24.10
C VAL A 750 17.51 38.84 -25.49
N ARG A 751 16.30 38.36 -25.78
CA ARG A 751 15.88 37.93 -27.12
C ARG A 751 14.76 38.81 -27.62
N SER A 752 14.62 38.89 -28.94
CA SER A 752 13.57 39.66 -29.58
C SER A 752 12.89 38.91 -30.72
N SER A 753 11.71 39.40 -31.07
CA SER A 753 10.96 39.02 -32.27
C SER A 753 10.18 40.23 -32.77
N VAL A 754 9.73 40.17 -34.01
CA VAL A 754 9.17 41.30 -34.77
C VAL A 754 7.81 40.92 -35.34
N ILE A 755 6.88 41.87 -35.34
CA ILE A 755 5.58 41.74 -36.00
C ILE A 755 5.14 43.09 -36.60
N THR A 756 4.51 43.10 -37.77
CA THR A 756 3.92 44.32 -38.36
C THR A 756 2.46 44.47 -37.96
N TYR A 757 2.10 45.57 -37.30
CA TYR A 757 0.73 45.90 -36.95
C TYR A 757 0.04 46.66 -38.11
N GLU A 758 -1.03 46.13 -38.71
CA GLU A 758 -1.63 46.62 -39.97
C GLU A 758 -3.10 47.10 -39.83
N GLU A 759 -3.57 47.84 -40.85
CA GLU A 759 -4.95 48.34 -41.02
C GLU A 759 -5.77 47.42 -41.98
N GLN A 760 -7.11 47.33 -41.81
CA GLN A 760 -7.99 46.33 -42.46
C GLN A 760 -8.66 46.82 -43.80
N SER A 761 -8.89 45.97 -44.83
CA SER A 761 -9.43 46.33 -46.19
C SER A 761 -10.59 45.43 -46.76
N THR A 762 -11.27 45.81 -47.88
CA THR A 762 -12.63 45.35 -48.38
C THR A 762 -12.69 44.21 -49.46
N GLU A 763 -13.85 43.51 -49.61
CA GLU A 763 -14.02 42.06 -50.00
C GLU A 763 -14.83 41.72 -51.31
N ILE A 764 -14.45 40.67 -52.08
CA ILE A 764 -15.15 39.99 -53.23
C ILE A 764 -15.60 38.57 -52.80
N ALA A 765 -16.88 38.22 -53.01
CA ALA A 765 -17.50 37.00 -52.45
C ALA A 765 -17.24 35.67 -53.20
N LEU A 766 -17.07 34.58 -52.45
CA LEU A 766 -16.92 33.19 -52.91
C LEU A 766 -18.28 32.52 -53.14
N THR A 767 -18.39 31.68 -54.18
CA THR A 767 -19.63 30.95 -54.51
C THR A 767 -19.48 29.43 -54.66
N GLY A 768 -18.26 28.85 -54.71
CA GLY A 768 -18.06 27.39 -54.81
C GLY A 768 -16.63 26.89 -54.52
N LEU A 769 -16.50 25.61 -54.14
CA LEU A 769 -15.24 24.91 -53.81
C LEU A 769 -15.17 23.49 -54.43
N ASN A 770 -13.96 23.01 -54.73
CA ASN A 770 -13.71 21.61 -55.12
C ASN A 770 -12.35 21.10 -54.62
N ILE A 771 -12.29 19.87 -54.08
CA ILE A 771 -11.07 19.22 -53.55
C ILE A 771 -10.26 18.58 -54.68
N MET A 772 -8.94 18.73 -54.64
CA MET A 772 -7.99 18.15 -55.60
C MET A 772 -6.82 17.48 -54.87
N GLY A 773 -6.20 16.49 -55.54
CA GLY A 773 -4.91 15.90 -55.12
C GLY A 773 -4.97 14.52 -54.44
N LEU A 774 -6.15 13.91 -54.27
CA LEU A 774 -6.25 12.60 -53.61
C LEU A 774 -5.69 11.46 -54.48
N THR A 775 -4.79 10.65 -53.91
CA THR A 775 -4.19 9.47 -54.55
C THR A 775 -4.82 8.15 -54.08
N ASN A 776 -4.91 7.14 -54.96
CA ASN A 776 -5.47 5.82 -54.64
C ASN A 776 -4.46 4.90 -53.90
N ASN A 777 -4.95 3.93 -53.13
CA ASN A 777 -4.21 2.87 -52.42
C ASN A 777 -3.33 3.30 -51.23
N LEU A 778 -3.75 4.32 -50.50
CA LEU A 778 -3.08 4.76 -49.27
C LEU A 778 -3.19 3.70 -48.14
N LYS A 779 -2.21 3.67 -47.24
CA LYS A 779 -2.13 2.77 -46.07
C LYS A 779 -1.93 3.58 -44.79
N VAL A 780 -2.18 2.97 -43.62
CA VAL A 780 -1.93 3.62 -42.32
C VAL A 780 -0.48 4.05 -42.20
N GLY A 781 -0.26 5.33 -41.89
CA GLY A 781 1.05 5.99 -41.87
C GLY A 781 1.38 6.82 -43.12
N ASP A 782 0.67 6.62 -44.24
CA ASP A 782 0.87 7.43 -45.45
C ASP A 782 0.34 8.86 -45.27
N SER A 783 0.85 9.78 -46.07
CA SER A 783 0.35 11.15 -46.15
C SER A 783 0.23 11.65 -47.59
N CYS A 784 -0.72 12.55 -47.84
CA CYS A 784 -1.06 13.08 -49.15
C CYS A 784 -1.47 14.56 -49.04
N GLN A 785 -0.90 15.44 -49.88
CA GLN A 785 -1.28 16.86 -49.87
C GLN A 785 -2.54 17.08 -50.71
N LEU A 786 -3.58 17.63 -50.09
CA LEU A 786 -4.80 18.08 -50.76
C LEU A 786 -4.79 19.61 -50.96
N SER A 787 -5.55 20.07 -51.95
CA SER A 787 -5.78 21.49 -52.22
C SER A 787 -7.23 21.73 -52.66
N VAL A 788 -7.69 22.99 -52.64
CA VAL A 788 -9.00 23.38 -53.18
C VAL A 788 -8.87 24.34 -54.35
N SER A 789 -9.85 24.28 -55.26
CA SER A 789 -10.09 25.31 -56.28
C SER A 789 -11.33 26.15 -55.92
N TYR A 790 -11.27 27.47 -56.16
CA TYR A 790 -12.30 28.45 -55.80
C TYR A 790 -13.13 28.90 -57.02
N THR A 791 -14.42 29.18 -56.83
CA THR A 791 -15.31 29.75 -57.84
C THR A 791 -16.00 31.03 -57.32
N PRO A 792 -15.92 32.19 -58.03
CA PRO A 792 -14.98 32.46 -59.12
C PRO A 792 -13.53 32.42 -58.61
N ALA A 793 -12.58 32.12 -59.50
CA ALA A 793 -11.17 31.91 -59.11
C ALA A 793 -10.47 33.16 -58.53
N ASN A 794 -11.04 34.36 -58.72
CA ASN A 794 -10.51 35.65 -58.24
C ASN A 794 -11.26 36.23 -57.03
N THR A 795 -11.99 35.40 -56.28
CA THR A 795 -12.60 35.82 -55.00
C THR A 795 -11.55 36.31 -54.00
N THR A 796 -11.87 37.30 -53.16
CA THR A 796 -10.99 37.68 -52.02
C THR A 796 -11.35 36.92 -50.74
N GLN A 797 -12.41 36.11 -50.76
CA GLN A 797 -12.79 35.22 -49.67
C GLN A 797 -12.01 33.90 -49.74
N THR A 798 -10.68 34.01 -49.64
CA THR A 798 -9.78 32.85 -49.70
C THR A 798 -9.52 32.34 -48.28
N GLY A 799 -10.17 31.24 -47.92
CA GLY A 799 -9.98 30.61 -46.62
C GLY A 799 -10.92 29.43 -46.49
N ILE A 800 -10.36 28.28 -46.11
CA ILE A 800 -11.13 27.06 -45.91
C ILE A 800 -10.72 26.40 -44.60
N THR A 801 -11.67 25.75 -43.96
CA THR A 801 -11.41 24.78 -42.90
C THR A 801 -11.53 23.39 -43.52
N TRP A 802 -10.44 22.65 -43.44
CA TRP A 802 -10.46 21.23 -43.68
C TRP A 802 -11.02 20.51 -42.45
N ASP A 803 -11.80 19.46 -42.69
CA ASP A 803 -12.19 18.54 -41.64
C ASP A 803 -12.23 17.13 -42.21
N SER A 804 -12.05 16.16 -41.33
CA SER A 804 -12.28 14.76 -41.62
C SER A 804 -13.41 14.31 -40.72
N ASP A 805 -14.44 13.70 -41.29
CA ASP A 805 -15.55 13.15 -40.50
C ASP A 805 -15.08 12.01 -39.58
N ASP A 806 -14.02 11.31 -39.99
CA ASP A 806 -13.36 10.26 -39.24
C ASP A 806 -11.85 10.50 -39.16
N LYS A 807 -11.46 11.33 -38.19
CA LYS A 807 -10.05 11.59 -37.82
C LYS A 807 -9.33 10.36 -37.28
N SER A 808 -10.03 9.29 -36.91
CA SER A 808 -9.38 8.04 -36.52
C SER A 808 -8.89 7.24 -37.72
N VAL A 809 -9.51 7.43 -38.90
CA VAL A 809 -9.09 6.82 -40.17
C VAL A 809 -8.12 7.74 -40.92
N ALA A 810 -8.43 9.03 -41.04
CA ALA A 810 -7.52 9.99 -41.65
C ALA A 810 -7.67 11.38 -41.01
N THR A 811 -6.57 11.98 -40.56
CA THR A 811 -6.55 13.38 -40.11
C THR A 811 -6.13 14.27 -41.27
N ILE A 812 -6.66 15.49 -41.32
CA ILE A 812 -6.18 16.52 -42.22
C ILE A 812 -5.87 17.76 -41.41
N ASP A 813 -4.69 18.33 -41.61
CA ASP A 813 -4.32 19.58 -40.94
C ASP A 813 -4.94 20.80 -41.64
N SER A 814 -4.75 21.97 -41.03
CA SER A 814 -5.24 23.23 -41.59
C SER A 814 -4.61 23.60 -42.93
N PHE A 815 -3.48 22.99 -43.31
CA PHE A 815 -2.79 23.21 -44.58
C PHE A 815 -3.22 22.22 -45.66
N GLY A 816 -4.14 21.30 -45.36
CA GLY A 816 -4.64 20.31 -46.31
C GLY A 816 -3.74 19.07 -46.41
N MET A 817 -2.79 18.87 -45.50
CA MET A 817 -2.01 17.64 -45.46
C MET A 817 -2.84 16.54 -44.81
N LEU A 818 -3.24 15.56 -45.61
CA LEU A 818 -3.97 14.38 -45.18
C LEU A 818 -2.97 13.33 -44.66
N HIS A 819 -3.16 12.85 -43.44
CA HIS A 819 -2.43 11.73 -42.84
C HIS A 819 -3.39 10.58 -42.60
N ILE A 820 -3.04 9.38 -43.07
CA ILE A 820 -3.82 8.18 -42.80
C ILE A 820 -3.43 7.64 -41.43
N VAL A 821 -4.40 7.65 -40.51
CA VAL A 821 -4.20 7.29 -39.09
C VAL A 821 -4.68 5.88 -38.79
N GLY A 822 -5.69 5.39 -39.53
CA GLY A 822 -6.33 4.13 -39.24
C GLY A 822 -6.99 3.51 -40.46
N ASN A 823 -7.49 2.30 -40.28
CA ASN A 823 -8.19 1.55 -41.31
C ASN A 823 -9.68 1.87 -41.23
N GLY A 824 -10.32 2.09 -42.37
CA GLY A 824 -11.72 2.47 -42.46
C GLY A 824 -11.95 3.40 -43.65
N THR A 825 -13.07 4.12 -43.66
CA THR A 825 -13.40 5.12 -44.68
C THR A 825 -13.62 6.47 -44.01
N ALA A 826 -12.90 7.52 -44.44
CA ALA A 826 -13.09 8.89 -43.99
C ALA A 826 -13.48 9.80 -45.15
N ASN A 827 -14.49 10.65 -44.96
CA ASN A 827 -14.80 11.75 -45.85
C ASN A 827 -14.11 13.03 -45.40
N ILE A 828 -13.25 13.53 -46.28
CA ILE A 828 -12.52 14.77 -46.09
C ILE A 828 -13.35 15.91 -46.69
N SER A 829 -13.68 16.89 -45.86
CA SER A 829 -14.45 18.07 -46.25
C SER A 829 -13.61 19.34 -46.25
N ALA A 830 -13.90 20.24 -47.17
CA ALA A 830 -13.36 21.59 -47.21
C ALA A 830 -14.51 22.59 -47.22
N THR A 831 -14.57 23.45 -46.21
CA THR A 831 -15.66 24.41 -46.02
C THR A 831 -15.12 25.83 -46.01
N SER A 832 -15.79 26.76 -46.69
CA SER A 832 -15.42 28.17 -46.67
C SER A 832 -15.61 28.78 -45.27
N ILE A 833 -14.60 29.48 -44.77
CA ILE A 833 -14.69 30.20 -43.49
C ILE A 833 -15.55 31.46 -43.58
N TYR A 834 -15.79 31.96 -44.79
CA TYR A 834 -16.59 33.16 -45.07
C TYR A 834 -18.08 32.82 -45.25
N ASN A 835 -18.39 31.60 -45.69
CA ASN A 835 -19.76 31.09 -45.77
C ASN A 835 -19.76 29.56 -45.63
N SER A 836 -20.12 29.07 -44.44
CA SER A 836 -20.13 27.65 -44.11
C SER A 836 -21.11 26.80 -44.94
N SER A 837 -22.03 27.44 -45.68
CA SER A 837 -22.91 26.74 -46.63
C SER A 837 -22.18 26.31 -47.91
N ILE A 838 -20.99 26.86 -48.19
CA ILE A 838 -20.15 26.49 -49.33
C ILE A 838 -19.13 25.46 -48.85
N THR A 839 -19.42 24.19 -49.10
CA THR A 839 -18.59 23.04 -48.70
C THR A 839 -18.49 22.01 -49.81
N THR A 840 -17.46 21.17 -49.76
CA THR A 840 -17.23 20.04 -50.66
C THR A 840 -16.61 18.87 -49.89
N ILE A 841 -16.85 17.63 -50.31
CA ILE A 841 -16.54 16.41 -49.55
C ILE A 841 -15.96 15.33 -50.48
N GLN A 842 -14.92 14.61 -50.03
CA GLN A 842 -14.26 13.53 -50.77
C GLN A 842 -13.89 12.35 -49.85
N ALA A 843 -14.27 11.11 -50.22
CA ALA A 843 -14.02 9.89 -49.44
C ALA A 843 -12.62 9.27 -49.63
N VAL A 844 -12.05 8.66 -48.58
CA VAL A 844 -10.74 7.99 -48.47
C VAL A 844 -10.89 6.65 -47.74
N ASN A 845 -10.46 5.52 -48.34
CA ASN A 845 -10.71 4.16 -47.81
C ASN A 845 -9.41 3.35 -47.59
N ILE A 846 -9.22 2.73 -46.41
CA ILE A 846 -7.97 2.07 -45.91
C ILE A 846 -8.31 0.76 -45.15
N SER A 847 -7.50 -0.32 -45.22
CA SER A 847 -7.80 -1.64 -44.62
C SER A 847 -6.64 -2.29 -43.82
N SER A 848 -6.92 -2.95 -42.67
CA SER A 848 -5.98 -3.27 -41.55
C SER A 848 -5.15 -4.57 -41.58
N SER A 849 -4.01 -4.54 -40.85
CA SER A 849 -3.39 -5.67 -40.09
C SER A 849 -2.78 -5.21 -38.71
N GLU A 850 -3.28 -5.74 -37.57
CA GLU A 850 -2.90 -5.81 -36.09
C GLU A 850 -1.81 -4.91 -35.39
N SER A 851 -1.74 -4.61 -34.05
CA SER A 851 -2.59 -4.68 -32.80
C SER A 851 -2.01 -3.88 -31.57
N SER A 852 -2.82 -3.50 -30.55
CA SER A 852 -2.47 -2.95 -29.18
C SER A 852 -3.63 -3.21 -28.17
N LYS A 853 -3.39 -3.61 -26.90
CA LYS A 853 -4.41 -4.21 -26.00
C LYS A 853 -4.89 -3.37 -24.78
N ASP A 854 -6.03 -2.68 -24.91
CA ASP A 854 -6.88 -2.25 -23.77
C ASP A 854 -7.75 -3.44 -23.29
N VAL A 855 -7.67 -3.85 -22.02
CA VAL A 855 -8.41 -5.04 -21.51
C VAL A 855 -9.21 -4.72 -20.24
N ALA A 856 -10.50 -5.10 -20.22
CA ALA A 856 -11.40 -5.01 -19.07
C ALA A 856 -12.02 -6.38 -18.72
N ILE A 857 -12.27 -6.62 -17.43
CA ILE A 857 -13.07 -7.76 -16.93
C ILE A 857 -14.22 -7.21 -16.07
N ILE A 858 -15.45 -7.63 -16.37
CA ILE A 858 -16.68 -7.17 -15.73
C ILE A 858 -17.43 -8.36 -15.12
N SER A 859 -17.86 -8.24 -13.87
CA SER A 859 -18.64 -9.28 -13.16
C SER A 859 -19.73 -8.68 -12.26
N GLU A 860 -20.84 -9.39 -12.06
CA GLU A 860 -21.90 -9.05 -11.09
C GLU A 860 -21.79 -9.85 -9.79
N TYR A 861 -22.25 -9.25 -8.68
CA TYR A 861 -22.13 -9.81 -7.33
C TYR A 861 -23.51 -9.85 -6.62
N ALA A 862 -23.72 -10.85 -5.75
CA ALA A 862 -24.92 -10.92 -4.91
C ALA A 862 -24.80 -9.92 -3.73
N TRP A 863 -25.78 -9.02 -3.56
CA TRP A 863 -25.87 -8.04 -2.45
C TRP A 863 -25.60 -8.71 -1.08
N ALA A 864 -24.70 -8.19 -0.22
CA ALA A 864 -24.94 -7.01 0.62
C ALA A 864 -23.67 -6.27 1.16
N GLU A 865 -22.45 -6.53 0.67
CA GLU A 865 -21.23 -6.06 1.39
C GLU A 865 -20.23 -5.21 0.58
N TYR A 866 -20.37 -5.08 -0.75
CA TYR A 866 -19.40 -4.33 -1.56
C TYR A 866 -19.93 -2.94 -1.98
N LYS A 867 -19.31 -1.88 -1.44
CA LYS A 867 -19.59 -0.46 -1.79
C LYS A 867 -18.58 0.15 -2.77
N GLN A 868 -17.69 -0.66 -3.38
CA GLN A 868 -16.60 -0.20 -4.25
C GLN A 868 -16.95 -0.39 -5.74
N ALA A 869 -16.30 0.36 -6.64
CA ALA A 869 -16.59 0.33 -8.09
C ALA A 869 -15.91 -0.83 -8.84
N PHE A 870 -14.80 -1.33 -8.32
CA PHE A 870 -14.03 -2.48 -8.80
C PHE A 870 -13.30 -3.12 -7.61
N LEU A 871 -12.72 -4.30 -7.82
CA LEU A 871 -11.94 -5.02 -6.83
C LEU A 871 -10.80 -5.79 -7.50
N PHE A 872 -9.80 -6.22 -6.74
CA PHE A 872 -8.71 -7.06 -7.24
C PHE A 872 -8.98 -8.54 -6.88
N ASP A 873 -8.87 -9.44 -7.85
CA ASP A 873 -8.97 -10.89 -7.64
C ASP A 873 -7.59 -11.52 -7.65
N GLU A 874 -7.21 -12.13 -6.53
CA GLU A 874 -5.87 -12.68 -6.31
C GLU A 874 -5.60 -13.96 -7.12
N THR A 875 -6.62 -14.78 -7.39
CA THR A 875 -6.43 -16.03 -8.16
C THR A 875 -6.29 -15.73 -9.65
N ALA A 876 -7.08 -14.79 -10.16
CA ALA A 876 -6.98 -14.37 -11.55
C ALA A 876 -5.83 -13.36 -11.79
N ASN A 877 -5.32 -12.73 -10.73
CA ASN A 877 -4.34 -11.63 -10.78
C ASN A 877 -4.80 -10.48 -11.69
N VAL A 878 -6.06 -10.06 -11.54
CA VAL A 878 -6.69 -9.01 -12.35
C VAL A 878 -7.60 -8.13 -11.52
N TYR A 879 -7.82 -6.91 -11.98
CA TYR A 879 -8.88 -6.05 -11.48
C TYR A 879 -10.20 -6.38 -12.18
N ILE A 880 -11.28 -6.49 -11.41
CA ILE A 880 -12.63 -6.80 -11.88
C ILE A 880 -13.53 -5.59 -11.61
N THR A 881 -14.12 -5.05 -12.66
CA THR A 881 -15.12 -3.99 -12.56
C THR A 881 -16.47 -4.57 -12.12
N ILE A 882 -17.09 -4.00 -11.08
CA ILE A 882 -18.33 -4.52 -10.48
C ILE A 882 -19.56 -3.99 -11.21
N ALA A 883 -20.25 -4.83 -11.99
CA ALA A 883 -21.36 -4.43 -12.85
C ALA A 883 -22.60 -3.81 -12.13
N ASN A 884 -22.75 -3.94 -10.79
CA ASN A 884 -23.93 -3.52 -10.01
C ASN A 884 -23.67 -2.51 -8.88
N ALA A 885 -22.72 -1.58 -9.01
CA ALA A 885 -22.54 -0.53 -8.00
C ALA A 885 -23.83 0.32 -7.80
N ASN A 886 -24.57 0.07 -6.71
CA ASN A 886 -25.68 0.87 -6.15
C ASN A 886 -27.05 0.91 -6.87
N ASN A 887 -27.81 -0.20 -6.84
CA ASN A 887 -29.27 -0.17 -7.09
C ASN A 887 -30.08 0.37 -5.89
N THR A 888 -29.71 1.51 -5.33
CA THR A 888 -30.57 2.28 -4.42
C THR A 888 -31.27 3.37 -5.22
N ASN A 889 -32.61 3.37 -5.20
CA ASN A 889 -33.51 4.37 -5.81
C ASN A 889 -32.91 5.78 -5.85
N GLY A 890 -32.36 6.20 -7.01
CA GLY A 890 -31.94 7.58 -7.22
C GLY A 890 -30.68 7.83 -8.07
N PHE A 891 -29.86 6.83 -8.39
CA PHE A 891 -28.71 7.00 -9.29
C PHE A 891 -29.02 6.53 -10.71
N PRO A 892 -28.60 7.27 -11.76
CA PRO A 892 -28.87 6.85 -13.13
C PRO A 892 -28.05 5.59 -13.46
N ALA A 893 -28.69 4.57 -14.02
CA ALA A 893 -28.06 3.28 -14.32
C ALA A 893 -27.15 3.33 -15.57
N GLY A 894 -26.09 4.14 -15.51
CA GLY A 894 -25.10 4.33 -16.57
C GLY A 894 -24.14 5.51 -16.31
N GLY A 895 -23.08 5.58 -17.10
CA GLY A 895 -22.04 6.62 -17.02
C GLY A 895 -20.87 6.31 -16.09
N GLU A 896 -20.94 5.22 -15.31
CA GLU A 896 -19.85 4.80 -14.44
C GLU A 896 -18.64 4.32 -15.24
N PRO A 897 -17.40 4.65 -14.82
CA PRO A 897 -16.19 4.25 -15.53
C PRO A 897 -15.97 2.72 -15.51
N ILE A 898 -15.22 2.24 -16.50
CA ILE A 898 -14.72 0.86 -16.53
C ILE A 898 -13.22 0.88 -16.27
N TYR A 899 -12.74 -0.07 -15.47
CA TYR A 899 -11.35 -0.14 -15.02
C TYR A 899 -10.57 -1.22 -15.79
N SER A 900 -9.29 -0.95 -16.00
CA SER A 900 -8.33 -1.85 -16.65
C SER A 900 -8.16 -3.10 -15.81
N ALA A 901 -8.31 -4.27 -16.42
CA ALA A 901 -8.09 -5.56 -15.76
C ALA A 901 -6.62 -5.76 -15.35
N VAL A 902 -5.69 -5.03 -15.97
CA VAL A 902 -4.25 -5.15 -15.72
C VAL A 902 -3.78 -4.17 -14.64
N THR A 903 -4.26 -2.93 -14.67
CA THR A 903 -3.69 -1.84 -13.87
C THR A 903 -4.63 -1.29 -12.81
N GLY A 904 -5.93 -1.59 -12.87
CA GLY A 904 -6.93 -1.04 -11.95
C GLY A 904 -7.24 0.44 -12.16
N ASN A 905 -6.60 1.08 -13.16
CA ASN A 905 -6.87 2.46 -13.56
C ASN A 905 -8.11 2.53 -14.45
N GLU A 906 -8.79 3.67 -14.47
CA GLU A 906 -9.89 3.92 -15.41
C GLU A 906 -9.41 3.83 -16.86
N LEU A 907 -10.12 3.07 -17.69
CA LEU A 907 -9.85 3.01 -19.11
C LEU A 907 -10.44 4.26 -19.78
N SER A 908 -9.56 5.02 -20.44
CA SER A 908 -9.95 6.28 -21.09
C SER A 908 -11.01 6.05 -22.18
N GLY A 909 -12.16 6.71 -22.05
CA GLY A 909 -13.28 6.56 -22.99
C GLY A 909 -14.18 5.36 -22.73
N TRP A 910 -13.95 4.59 -21.65
CA TRP A 910 -14.79 3.45 -21.29
C TRP A 910 -15.73 3.79 -20.13
N CYS A 911 -17.05 3.68 -20.34
CA CYS A 911 -18.03 3.80 -19.28
C CYS A 911 -19.31 3.00 -19.57
N ARG A 912 -20.19 2.84 -18.59
CA ARG A 912 -21.46 2.10 -18.78
C ARG A 912 -22.44 2.90 -19.62
N MET A 913 -23.19 2.21 -20.49
CA MET A 913 -24.33 2.83 -21.16
C MET A 913 -25.49 3.02 -20.18
N TYR A 914 -26.22 4.12 -20.34
CA TYR A 914 -27.51 4.31 -19.67
C TYR A 914 -28.55 3.33 -20.22
N ASP A 915 -29.54 2.97 -19.40
CA ASP A 915 -30.63 2.07 -19.82
C ASP A 915 -31.36 2.58 -21.08
N SER A 916 -31.59 3.89 -21.20
CA SER A 916 -32.17 4.51 -22.40
C SER A 916 -31.32 4.32 -23.66
N GLU A 917 -29.99 4.33 -23.51
CA GLU A 917 -29.06 4.09 -24.62
C GLU A 917 -29.08 2.62 -25.04
N LYS A 918 -29.20 1.67 -24.10
CA LYS A 918 -29.32 0.23 -24.41
C LYS A 918 -30.63 -0.08 -25.15
N ILE A 919 -31.74 0.49 -24.68
CA ILE A 919 -33.08 0.39 -25.28
C ILE A 919 -33.03 0.89 -26.72
N SER A 920 -32.50 2.10 -26.93
CA SER A 920 -32.38 2.70 -28.26
C SER A 920 -31.40 1.93 -29.15
N TYR A 921 -30.33 1.35 -28.59
CA TYR A 921 -29.32 0.65 -29.37
C TYR A 921 -29.89 -0.62 -30.01
N TYR A 922 -30.63 -1.44 -29.27
CA TYR A 922 -31.23 -2.67 -29.80
C TYR A 922 -32.65 -2.50 -30.36
N ASP A 923 -33.20 -1.28 -30.33
CA ASP A 923 -34.58 -0.97 -30.73
C ASP A 923 -35.62 -1.86 -30.03
N VAL A 924 -35.49 -1.97 -28.70
CA VAL A 924 -36.42 -2.75 -27.86
C VAL A 924 -37.36 -1.82 -27.10
N ALA A 925 -38.61 -2.22 -26.91
CA ALA A 925 -39.61 -1.37 -26.22
C ALA A 925 -39.34 -1.23 -24.71
N THR A 926 -38.84 -2.29 -24.08
CA THR A 926 -38.50 -2.32 -22.65
C THR A 926 -37.24 -3.14 -22.44
N LEU A 927 -36.32 -2.60 -21.62
CA LEU A 927 -35.13 -3.30 -21.17
C LEU A 927 -35.46 -4.15 -19.94
N ASP A 928 -35.00 -5.40 -19.94
CA ASP A 928 -34.96 -6.16 -18.71
C ASP A 928 -33.70 -5.80 -17.95
N LYS A 929 -33.85 -5.29 -16.73
CA LYS A 929 -32.71 -5.14 -15.82
C LYS A 929 -32.38 -6.54 -15.31
N TRP A 930 -31.64 -7.29 -16.12
CA TRP A 930 -31.20 -8.68 -15.95
C TRP A 930 -31.99 -9.51 -14.94
N LEU A 931 -32.81 -10.43 -15.48
CA LEU A 931 -33.73 -11.34 -14.78
C LEU A 931 -33.07 -12.15 -13.65
N GLY A 932 -33.01 -11.59 -12.44
CA GLY A 932 -32.82 -12.30 -11.19
C GLY A 932 -31.49 -13.05 -11.05
N ALA A 933 -30.55 -12.44 -10.33
CA ALA A 933 -29.42 -13.16 -9.76
C ALA A 933 -29.94 -14.28 -8.85
N SER A 934 -29.59 -15.54 -9.11
CA SER A 934 -29.76 -16.60 -8.13
C SER A 934 -28.44 -17.32 -7.91
N SER A 935 -28.20 -17.72 -6.67
CA SER A 935 -26.99 -18.40 -6.20
C SER A 935 -26.89 -19.83 -6.73
N PHE A 936 -26.81 -19.98 -8.05
CA PHE A 936 -26.44 -21.24 -8.71
C PHE A 936 -24.93 -21.44 -8.65
N ASN A 937 -24.36 -21.34 -7.45
CA ASN A 937 -22.94 -21.21 -7.09
C ASN A 937 -22.07 -22.27 -7.79
N PRO A 938 -21.49 -21.97 -8.96
CA PRO A 938 -20.58 -22.90 -9.62
C PRO A 938 -19.23 -22.89 -8.89
N ASP A 939 -18.46 -23.97 -9.00
CA ASP A 939 -17.08 -23.98 -8.49
C ASP A 939 -16.13 -23.32 -9.51
N LEU A 940 -15.92 -22.01 -9.34
CA LEU A 940 -14.96 -21.20 -10.10
C LEU A 940 -13.70 -20.84 -9.29
N SER A 941 -13.48 -21.47 -8.13
CA SER A 941 -12.38 -21.15 -7.21
C SER A 941 -10.98 -21.30 -7.82
N SER A 942 -10.86 -22.11 -8.89
CA SER A 942 -9.60 -22.27 -9.63
C SER A 942 -9.34 -21.16 -10.66
N MET A 943 -10.30 -20.27 -10.90
CA MET A 943 -10.21 -19.17 -11.87
C MET A 943 -10.28 -17.82 -11.19
N PHE A 944 -11.05 -17.71 -10.10
CA PHE A 944 -11.28 -16.48 -9.36
C PHE A 944 -11.30 -16.80 -7.85
N SER A 945 -10.60 -16.01 -7.03
CA SER A 945 -10.65 -16.16 -5.57
C SER A 945 -12.00 -15.73 -5.02
N ILE A 946 -12.71 -14.88 -5.77
CA ILE A 946 -13.97 -14.30 -5.35
C ILE A 946 -15.14 -15.08 -5.96
N PRO A 947 -16.18 -15.44 -5.16
CA PRO A 947 -17.35 -16.14 -5.68
C PRO A 947 -18.13 -15.28 -6.69
N LEU A 948 -18.19 -15.74 -7.95
CA LEU A 948 -18.93 -15.04 -9.01
C LEU A 948 -20.34 -15.61 -9.20
N SER A 949 -21.36 -14.76 -9.09
CA SER A 949 -22.76 -15.13 -9.28
C SER A 949 -23.08 -15.41 -10.75
N TYR A 950 -24.00 -16.35 -11.01
CA TYR A 950 -24.50 -16.60 -12.37
C TYR A 950 -25.74 -15.74 -12.64
N GLN A 951 -25.59 -14.73 -13.51
CA GLN A 951 -26.69 -13.90 -14.00
C GLN A 951 -27.27 -14.55 -15.23
N TYR A 952 -28.58 -14.75 -15.28
CA TYR A 952 -29.20 -15.44 -16.40
C TYR A 952 -30.47 -14.75 -16.86
N SER A 953 -30.88 -15.16 -18.05
CA SER A 953 -32.13 -14.74 -18.67
C SER A 953 -33.04 -15.95 -18.83
N ASN A 954 -34.33 -15.76 -18.54
CA ASN A 954 -35.40 -16.71 -18.82
C ASN A 954 -36.36 -16.08 -19.82
N LYS A 955 -36.75 -16.78 -20.88
CA LYS A 955 -37.81 -16.28 -21.77
C LYS A 955 -39.19 -16.54 -21.16
N TYR A 956 -39.77 -15.53 -20.52
CA TYR A 956 -41.19 -15.49 -20.11
C TYR A 956 -41.92 -14.39 -20.90
N ASN A 957 -42.79 -14.78 -21.83
CA ASN A 957 -43.70 -13.91 -22.60
C ASN A 957 -43.10 -12.77 -23.46
N GLY A 958 -41.91 -12.99 -24.03
CA GLY A 958 -41.67 -12.69 -25.45
C GLY A 958 -41.40 -11.26 -25.94
N ILE A 959 -41.18 -10.24 -25.09
CA ILE A 959 -40.91 -8.86 -25.59
C ILE A 959 -39.79 -8.11 -24.83
N ILE A 960 -39.27 -8.65 -23.72
CA ILE A 960 -38.24 -7.99 -22.89
C ILE A 960 -36.91 -8.75 -23.01
N TYR A 961 -35.83 -8.02 -23.29
CA TYR A 961 -34.49 -8.59 -23.49
C TYR A 961 -33.50 -8.00 -22.48
N PRO A 962 -32.64 -8.81 -21.85
CA PRO A 962 -31.56 -8.30 -21.02
C PRO A 962 -30.40 -7.86 -21.91
N ILE A 963 -29.96 -6.63 -21.69
CA ILE A 963 -28.91 -5.98 -22.46
C ILE A 963 -27.91 -5.39 -21.47
N ILE A 964 -26.63 -5.71 -21.67
CA ILE A 964 -25.52 -5.00 -21.05
C ILE A 964 -24.76 -4.22 -22.12
N GLY A 965 -24.26 -3.04 -21.79
CA GLY A 965 -23.60 -2.21 -22.77
C GLY A 965 -22.67 -1.17 -22.16
N TRP A 966 -21.64 -0.86 -22.92
CA TRP A 966 -20.57 0.06 -22.57
C TRP A 966 -20.32 1.02 -23.72
N LYS A 967 -20.01 2.27 -23.37
CA LYS A 967 -19.29 3.17 -24.27
C LYS A 967 -17.84 2.75 -24.24
N VAL A 968 -17.25 2.53 -25.41
CA VAL A 968 -15.85 2.16 -25.58
C VAL A 968 -15.30 2.93 -26.79
N PRO A 969 -13.98 3.15 -26.89
CA PRO A 969 -13.38 3.72 -28.10
C PRO A 969 -13.75 2.91 -29.36
N ASN A 970 -13.76 3.55 -30.52
CA ASN A 970 -13.88 2.80 -31.78
C ASN A 970 -12.67 1.88 -31.96
N GLY A 971 -12.91 0.73 -32.58
CA GLY A 971 -11.88 -0.28 -32.82
C GLY A 971 -12.46 -1.67 -32.99
N THR A 972 -11.57 -2.63 -33.16
CA THR A 972 -11.92 -4.05 -33.20
C THR A 972 -11.63 -4.69 -31.85
N TYR A 973 -12.59 -5.47 -31.36
CA TYR A 973 -12.58 -6.07 -30.03
C TYR A 973 -12.69 -7.59 -30.08
N LYS A 974 -12.13 -8.22 -29.05
CA LYS A 974 -12.41 -9.59 -28.65
C LYS A 974 -13.25 -9.56 -27.39
N VAL A 975 -14.38 -10.25 -27.41
CA VAL A 975 -15.28 -10.40 -26.26
C VAL A 975 -15.25 -11.86 -25.82
N SER A 976 -14.89 -12.09 -24.56
CA SER A 976 -14.92 -13.41 -23.93
C SER A 976 -16.01 -13.44 -22.87
N ILE A 977 -16.87 -14.46 -22.86
CA ILE A 977 -17.93 -14.61 -21.86
C ILE A 977 -17.77 -15.93 -21.11
N LEU A 978 -17.63 -15.87 -19.79
CA LEU A 978 -17.62 -17.05 -18.92
C LEU A 978 -19.04 -17.30 -18.39
N SER A 979 -19.58 -18.46 -18.71
CA SER A 979 -20.93 -18.88 -18.29
C SER A 979 -20.84 -20.22 -17.58
N SER A 980 -21.14 -20.23 -16.28
CA SER A 980 -21.00 -21.37 -15.38
C SER A 980 -22.13 -21.41 -14.36
N THR A 981 -22.77 -22.57 -14.21
CA THR A 981 -23.92 -22.77 -13.32
C THR A 981 -23.90 -24.17 -12.74
N THR A 982 -24.57 -24.39 -11.61
CA THR A 982 -24.83 -25.76 -11.10
C THR A 982 -25.97 -26.47 -11.83
N GLN A 983 -26.65 -25.77 -12.74
CA GLN A 983 -27.80 -26.26 -13.47
C GLN A 983 -27.40 -26.94 -14.78
N SER A 984 -28.21 -27.90 -15.24
CA SER A 984 -28.02 -28.63 -16.50
C SER A 984 -28.36 -27.80 -17.75
N ASP A 985 -27.81 -26.60 -17.84
CA ASP A 985 -28.05 -25.66 -18.94
C ASP A 985 -26.99 -25.84 -20.03
N HIS A 986 -27.34 -25.50 -21.28
CA HIS A 986 -26.47 -25.67 -22.45
C HIS A 986 -26.64 -24.50 -23.42
N THR A 987 -25.55 -24.08 -24.05
CA THR A 987 -25.53 -22.99 -25.03
C THR A 987 -26.41 -23.22 -26.25
N SER A 988 -26.78 -24.48 -26.56
CA SER A 988 -27.61 -24.84 -27.71
C SER A 988 -29.06 -24.35 -27.58
N THR A 989 -29.44 -23.86 -26.40
CA THR A 989 -30.78 -23.32 -26.10
C THR A 989 -30.78 -21.81 -25.93
N GLY A 990 -29.63 -21.17 -26.16
CA GLY A 990 -29.42 -19.74 -26.00
C GLY A 990 -29.11 -19.04 -27.31
N HIS A 991 -29.22 -17.73 -27.25
CA HIS A 991 -28.97 -16.79 -28.31
C HIS A 991 -28.18 -15.62 -27.75
N ILE A 992 -27.35 -15.03 -28.60
CA ILE A 992 -26.57 -13.84 -28.26
C ILE A 992 -26.47 -12.94 -29.48
N LYS A 993 -26.68 -11.65 -29.26
CA LYS A 993 -26.29 -10.58 -30.18
C LYS A 993 -25.21 -9.73 -29.53
N ILE A 994 -24.14 -9.47 -30.28
CA ILE A 994 -23.12 -8.49 -29.94
C ILE A 994 -23.17 -7.43 -31.04
N ASN A 995 -23.31 -6.17 -30.65
CA ASN A 995 -23.48 -5.03 -31.56
C ASN A 995 -24.57 -5.27 -32.63
N LYS A 996 -25.73 -5.78 -32.21
CA LYS A 996 -26.90 -6.11 -33.06
C LYS A 996 -26.69 -7.29 -34.02
N VAL A 997 -25.49 -7.88 -34.08
CA VAL A 997 -25.18 -9.05 -34.90
C VAL A 997 -25.36 -10.32 -34.09
N GLU A 998 -26.16 -11.27 -34.59
CA GLU A 998 -26.33 -12.59 -34.00
C GLU A 998 -25.01 -13.37 -34.05
N GLN A 999 -24.53 -13.83 -32.90
CA GLN A 999 -23.33 -14.64 -32.81
C GLN A 999 -23.69 -16.12 -32.70
N THR A 1000 -22.87 -16.97 -33.31
CA THR A 1000 -23.00 -18.41 -33.16
C THR A 1000 -22.40 -18.83 -31.83
N LEU A 1001 -23.17 -19.49 -30.98
CA LEU A 1001 -22.66 -20.02 -29.70
C LEU A 1001 -21.91 -21.34 -29.91
N PRO A 1002 -20.79 -21.56 -29.19
CA PRO A 1002 -20.12 -22.85 -29.18
C PRO A 1002 -20.98 -23.89 -28.47
N SER A 1003 -20.90 -25.16 -28.85
CA SER A 1003 -21.62 -26.25 -28.19
C SER A 1003 -20.96 -26.59 -26.83
N LEU A 1004 -21.50 -26.05 -25.74
CA LEU A 1004 -20.95 -26.18 -24.38
C LEU A 1004 -22.05 -26.48 -23.35
N SER A 1005 -21.81 -27.46 -22.49
CA SER A 1005 -22.53 -27.60 -21.22
C SER A 1005 -22.11 -26.47 -20.29
N LEU A 1006 -23.07 -25.79 -19.66
CA LEU A 1006 -22.82 -24.71 -18.72
C LEU A 1006 -22.68 -25.22 -17.27
N THR A 1007 -22.89 -26.52 -17.02
CA THR A 1007 -22.74 -27.14 -15.69
C THR A 1007 -21.27 -27.09 -15.23
N ASN A 1008 -20.94 -26.27 -14.23
CA ASN A 1008 -19.58 -26.02 -13.71
C ASN A 1008 -18.55 -25.76 -14.83
N ASN A 1009 -18.97 -25.06 -15.89
CA ASN A 1009 -18.10 -24.75 -17.02
C ASN A 1009 -16.98 -23.77 -16.61
N LYS A 1010 -15.77 -24.01 -17.12
CA LYS A 1010 -14.59 -23.17 -16.93
C LYS A 1010 -14.02 -22.63 -18.26
N THR A 1011 -14.73 -22.88 -19.36
CA THR A 1011 -14.32 -22.47 -20.71
C THR A 1011 -14.99 -21.15 -21.07
N TRP A 1012 -14.19 -20.19 -21.53
CA TRP A 1012 -14.68 -18.93 -22.07
C TRP A 1012 -15.29 -19.13 -23.46
N MET A 1013 -16.42 -18.48 -23.73
CA MET A 1013 -16.97 -18.32 -25.07
C MET A 1013 -16.31 -17.11 -25.71
N GLU A 1014 -15.55 -17.33 -26.78
CA GLU A 1014 -14.75 -16.30 -27.44
C GLU A 1014 -15.43 -15.79 -28.71
N PHE A 1015 -15.54 -14.46 -28.83
CA PHE A 1015 -16.06 -13.77 -30.00
C PHE A 1015 -15.01 -12.75 -30.46
N ASP A 1016 -14.32 -13.06 -31.55
CA ASP A 1016 -13.30 -12.19 -32.14
C ASP A 1016 -13.91 -11.27 -33.20
N ASN A 1017 -13.15 -10.24 -33.61
CA ASN A 1017 -13.51 -9.31 -34.69
C ASN A 1017 -14.82 -8.55 -34.46
N ILE A 1018 -15.12 -8.19 -33.20
CA ILE A 1018 -16.25 -7.34 -32.85
C ILE A 1018 -15.89 -5.90 -33.20
N VAL A 1019 -16.41 -5.40 -34.32
CA VAL A 1019 -16.17 -4.02 -34.74
C VAL A 1019 -17.09 -3.07 -33.97
N VAL A 1020 -16.49 -2.03 -33.39
CA VAL A 1020 -17.17 -0.89 -32.77
C VAL A 1020 -16.81 0.36 -33.58
N ASP A 1021 -17.80 0.93 -34.27
CA ASP A 1021 -17.67 2.15 -35.09
C ASP A 1021 -18.52 3.32 -34.55
N ASP A 1022 -19.45 3.05 -33.63
CA ASP A 1022 -20.34 4.03 -33.01
C ASP A 1022 -20.07 4.27 -31.51
N GLY A 1023 -18.89 3.85 -31.05
CA GLY A 1023 -18.42 3.99 -29.69
C GLY A 1023 -19.20 3.17 -28.66
N LYS A 1024 -20.00 2.18 -29.10
CA LYS A 1024 -20.82 1.35 -28.21
C LYS A 1024 -20.56 -0.13 -28.45
N LEU A 1025 -20.26 -0.84 -27.36
CA LEU A 1025 -20.23 -2.28 -27.33
C LEU A 1025 -21.36 -2.76 -26.44
N ALA A 1026 -22.31 -3.51 -27.00
CA ALA A 1026 -23.46 -3.99 -26.24
C ALA A 1026 -23.80 -5.44 -26.57
N ILE A 1027 -24.18 -6.20 -25.54
CA ILE A 1027 -24.45 -7.63 -25.58
C ILE A 1027 -25.90 -7.86 -25.14
N MET A 1028 -26.67 -8.55 -25.97
CA MET A 1028 -28.03 -9.01 -25.68
C MET A 1028 -28.05 -10.53 -25.71
N MET A 1029 -28.40 -11.19 -24.61
CA MET A 1029 -28.43 -12.66 -24.52
C MET A 1029 -29.82 -13.13 -24.08
N TRP A 1030 -30.36 -14.18 -24.69
CA TRP A 1030 -31.64 -14.75 -24.29
C TRP A 1030 -31.73 -16.24 -24.58
N ALA A 1031 -32.62 -16.96 -23.90
CA ALA A 1031 -32.83 -18.38 -24.10
C ALA A 1031 -34.20 -18.71 -24.72
N GLU A 1032 -34.39 -19.96 -25.12
CA GLU A 1032 -35.71 -20.51 -25.44
C GLU A 1032 -36.65 -20.53 -24.21
N LYS A 1033 -37.95 -20.72 -24.44
CA LYS A 1033 -38.96 -20.75 -23.37
C LYS A 1033 -38.61 -21.80 -22.32
N SER A 1034 -38.60 -21.41 -21.04
CA SER A 1034 -38.25 -22.28 -19.90
C SER A 1034 -36.80 -22.81 -19.91
N LYS A 1035 -35.90 -22.17 -20.64
CA LYS A 1035 -34.45 -22.41 -20.63
C LYS A 1035 -33.69 -21.18 -20.11
N ARG A 1036 -32.41 -21.34 -19.80
CA ARG A 1036 -31.52 -20.32 -19.23
C ARG A 1036 -30.23 -20.18 -20.03
N ILE A 1037 -29.81 -18.94 -20.24
CA ILE A 1037 -28.44 -18.59 -20.63
C ILE A 1037 -28.03 -17.32 -19.91
N GLY A 1038 -26.75 -17.21 -19.57
CA GLY A 1038 -26.26 -16.20 -18.65
C GLY A 1038 -24.75 -16.08 -18.65
N PHE A 1039 -24.19 -15.30 -17.72
CA PHE A 1039 -22.75 -15.12 -17.53
C PHE A 1039 -22.39 -14.97 -16.05
N ASN A 1040 -21.14 -15.26 -15.72
CA ASN A 1040 -20.49 -14.92 -14.45
C ASN A 1040 -19.55 -13.72 -14.66
N ALA A 1041 -18.74 -13.76 -15.72
CA ALA A 1041 -17.80 -12.69 -16.07
C ALA A 1041 -17.74 -12.45 -17.58
N ILE A 1042 -17.44 -11.21 -17.97
CA ILE A 1042 -17.25 -10.78 -19.35
C ILE A 1042 -15.89 -10.09 -19.45
N LYS A 1043 -15.04 -10.54 -20.38
CA LYS A 1043 -13.76 -9.92 -20.73
C LYS A 1043 -13.90 -9.20 -22.06
N ILE A 1044 -13.38 -7.98 -22.13
CA ILE A 1044 -13.37 -7.17 -23.36
C ILE A 1044 -11.93 -6.76 -23.61
N GLU A 1045 -11.36 -7.16 -24.76
CA GLU A 1045 -10.02 -6.79 -25.19
C GLU A 1045 -10.12 -5.98 -26.49
N LYS A 1046 -9.59 -4.75 -26.51
CA LYS A 1046 -9.35 -4.04 -27.77
C LYS A 1046 -8.17 -4.70 -28.48
N ILE A 1047 -8.32 -5.02 -29.76
CA ILE A 1047 -7.30 -5.67 -30.57
C ILE A 1047 -6.61 -4.65 -31.49
N SER A 1048 -7.35 -3.73 -32.11
CA SER A 1048 -6.81 -2.72 -33.02
C SER A 1048 -7.67 -1.47 -33.07
#